data_AF-A0A1B0FD23-F1
#
_entry.id   AF-A0A1B0FD23-F1
#
_cell.length_a   1.000
_cell.length_b   1.000
_cell.length_c   1.000
_cell.angle_alpha   90.00
_cell.angle_beta   90.00
_cell.angle_gamma   90.00
#
_symmetry.space_group_name_H-M   'P 1'
#
loop_
_entity.id
_entity.type
_entity.pdbx_description
1 polymer ?
#
loop_
_entity_poly.entity_id
_entity_poly.type
_entity_poly.pdbx_seq_one_letter_code
_entity_poly.pdbx_strand_id
1 'polypeptide(L)'
;MPQRSVPPYEPYRPPPQIQELLDRQAEKRKLTRTAQLPKRNWIHRNPRLFQIGFITTSMLILFSKPLYDIFIAESIQDPKFKKDDNGIRAQSEPTSAFFAHLYFSTIIRLLLIVYGEIHDSYSEVPYTDIDYKVVIDGARGILNGSHGSPFNRHTFRYSPIYAFMQIPSVLLHPAVGKLIYSGFDIWVAVLIYRLVRDELRFQYSLAKKTDCLQSDNIMRPEIVAKASACFWLYNPLTAVISTRGNGDSFSSFIVILTLYMIMKAFRAKEQRLSLLSVFYAGILHGLAIHLRLYPLFFSLAYYLALSEHSTCQIADFIRKLICPCKKQLLLVMGTVTSLAMLTLLFYKLYGFKFLYEAYIYHLVRKDLRHNFSLYFLMQYLGSDTEELTSLQKLLVLMPQLIMIMFLTFAFGQFRQSLPFCIFSITFVMVTYNSVITSQYFIWYLALLPLCFSNFKTVCENAVCQKAFTLNLSRFEMSDLPELVSKCENLLKLFLNHNHLQQLPTFANKLIHLQVLTLDYNKLTEFPSVICQLTTLKILNVSCNEITSVPKEIGQLVCLETFWCNNTGLAQLPTEIGNCESLETLGVRGNKLQQLPDSIRRLKKLRWLTLESNELTSVPHGLKELKQLVHLNLKNNRLLRIPSHTLAKMNKLQYVFLNDNRIEQICSTQQLQSLKFIRMLNLCGNPFCELAAVRGQLKEHENILYELIEQKAAAVIGDLDDFEVDDEDELSDWENSIETSDLDSTDDSSLENDLEDISILIPELSRYITNFS
;
A
#
# COMPACT_ATOMS: atom_id res chain seq x y z
N MET A 1 36.60 20.28 -43.81
CA MET A 1 35.90 21.59 -43.88
C MET A 1 35.64 22.09 -42.46
N PRO A 2 35.67 23.41 -42.19
CA PRO A 2 36.22 23.99 -40.96
C PRO A 2 35.22 24.08 -39.79
N GLN A 3 35.77 24.08 -38.56
CA GLN A 3 35.09 24.44 -37.32
C GLN A 3 34.48 25.84 -37.43
N ARG A 4 33.15 25.94 -37.30
CA ARG A 4 32.46 27.22 -37.10
C ARG A 4 32.45 27.55 -35.61
N SER A 5 33.05 28.69 -35.27
CA SER A 5 32.97 29.32 -33.96
C SER A 5 31.52 29.70 -33.63
N VAL A 6 31.05 29.28 -32.46
CA VAL A 6 29.77 29.72 -31.88
C VAL A 6 30.02 31.11 -31.25
N PRO A 7 29.21 32.15 -31.56
CA PRO A 7 29.36 33.44 -30.91
C PRO A 7 28.85 33.38 -29.45
N PRO A 8 29.37 34.21 -28.53
CA PRO A 8 28.93 34.21 -27.15
C PRO A 8 27.48 34.69 -27.02
N TYR A 9 26.75 34.06 -26.10
CA TYR A 9 25.35 34.35 -25.80
C TYR A 9 25.24 35.76 -25.18
N GLU A 10 24.65 36.71 -25.89
CA GLU A 10 24.25 38.00 -25.30
C GLU A 10 22.95 37.80 -24.48
N PRO A 11 22.93 38.17 -23.18
CA PRO A 11 21.71 38.11 -22.40
C PRO A 11 20.69 39.12 -22.95
N TYR A 12 19.49 38.61 -23.26
CA TYR A 12 18.37 39.39 -23.76
C TYR A 12 18.06 40.58 -22.83
N ARG A 13 18.31 41.81 -23.31
CA ARG A 13 17.81 43.03 -22.66
C ARG A 13 16.37 43.26 -23.11
N PRO A 14 15.40 43.31 -22.18
CA PRO A 14 14.02 43.62 -22.56
C PRO A 14 13.96 45.02 -23.19
N PRO A 15 13.03 45.25 -24.14
CA PRO A 15 12.80 46.55 -24.75
C PRO A 15 12.66 47.66 -23.69
N PRO A 16 13.15 48.88 -23.93
CA PRO A 16 13.19 49.96 -22.93
C PRO A 16 11.82 50.27 -22.31
N GLN A 17 10.73 50.05 -23.04
CA GLN A 17 9.35 50.20 -22.54
C GLN A 17 8.98 49.15 -21.47
N ILE A 18 9.49 47.93 -21.57
CA ILE A 18 9.29 46.87 -20.58
C ILE A 18 10.21 47.11 -19.37
N GLN A 19 11.43 47.59 -19.60
CA GLN A 19 12.33 47.98 -18.51
C GLN A 19 11.74 49.13 -17.69
N GLU A 20 11.16 50.15 -18.34
CA GLU A 20 10.49 51.25 -17.65
C GLU A 20 9.24 50.79 -16.86
N LEU A 21 8.49 49.81 -17.37
CA LEU A 21 7.39 49.18 -16.64
C LEU A 21 7.86 48.37 -15.42
N LEU A 22 8.98 47.64 -15.56
CA LEU A 22 9.61 46.90 -14.46
C LEU A 22 10.16 47.84 -13.40
N ASP A 23 10.78 48.95 -13.81
CA ASP A 23 11.31 49.98 -12.91
C ASP A 23 10.17 50.72 -12.20
N ARG A 24 9.08 51.07 -12.89
CA ARG A 24 7.86 51.62 -12.25
C ARG A 24 7.19 50.62 -11.31
N GLN A 25 7.23 49.32 -11.61
CA GLN A 25 6.76 48.28 -10.69
C GLN A 25 7.69 48.13 -9.47
N ALA A 26 9.01 48.21 -9.66
CA ALA A 26 10.00 48.18 -8.59
C ALA A 26 9.90 49.43 -7.68
N GLU A 27 9.61 50.59 -8.27
CA GLU A 27 9.40 51.85 -7.56
C GLU A 27 8.07 51.84 -6.79
N LYS A 28 6.99 51.31 -7.37
CA LYS A 28 5.74 50.99 -6.64
C LYS A 28 5.98 50.01 -5.49
N ARG A 29 6.81 48.97 -5.68
CA ARG A 29 7.19 48.03 -4.61
C ARG A 29 8.00 48.70 -3.49
N LYS A 30 8.86 49.67 -3.81
CA LYS A 30 9.59 50.49 -2.83
C LYS A 30 8.65 51.44 -2.06
N LEU A 31 7.73 52.12 -2.74
CA LEU A 31 6.71 52.99 -2.11
C LEU A 31 5.73 52.22 -1.21
N THR A 32 5.40 50.97 -1.56
CA THR A 32 4.54 50.11 -0.72
C THR A 32 5.27 49.58 0.53
N ARG A 33 6.62 49.52 0.51
CA ARG A 33 7.45 49.17 1.67
C ARG A 33 7.60 50.32 2.67
N THR A 34 7.44 51.57 2.26
CA THR A 34 7.66 52.77 3.10
C THR A 34 6.39 53.42 3.63
N ALA A 35 5.19 53.02 3.19
CA ALA A 35 3.94 53.52 3.73
C ALA A 35 3.62 52.91 5.12
N GLN A 36 4.25 53.44 6.17
CA GLN A 36 3.80 53.23 7.54
C GLN A 36 2.44 53.89 7.73
N LEU A 37 1.37 53.09 7.80
CA LEU A 37 0.08 53.54 8.32
C LEU A 37 0.26 54.05 9.76
N PRO A 38 -0.36 55.19 10.16
CA PRO A 38 -0.26 55.69 11.52
C PRO A 38 -0.90 54.70 12.51
N LYS A 39 -0.06 53.88 13.15
CA LYS A 39 -0.41 52.73 13.99
C LYS A 39 -1.29 53.05 15.21
N ARG A 40 -1.38 54.31 15.65
CA ARG A 40 -2.03 54.70 16.91
C ARG A 40 -3.53 55.02 16.84
N ASN A 41 -4.08 55.30 15.65
CA ASN A 41 -5.46 55.83 15.53
C ASN A 41 -6.47 54.86 14.89
N TRP A 42 -6.06 53.68 14.43
CA TRP A 42 -6.98 52.74 13.77
C TRP A 42 -7.94 52.06 14.75
N ILE A 43 -7.44 51.64 15.93
CA ILE A 43 -8.23 50.98 16.99
C ILE A 43 -9.39 51.88 17.44
N HIS A 44 -9.14 53.18 17.59
CA HIS A 44 -10.16 54.17 17.94
C HIS A 44 -11.13 54.49 16.79
N ARG A 45 -10.70 54.38 15.52
CA ARG A 45 -11.54 54.69 14.34
C ARG A 45 -12.43 53.54 13.88
N ASN A 46 -12.08 52.29 14.19
CA ASN A 46 -12.83 51.11 13.75
C ASN A 46 -13.15 50.14 14.91
N PRO A 47 -13.87 50.57 15.96
CA PRO A 47 -14.12 49.76 17.15
C PRO A 47 -14.91 48.48 16.85
N ARG A 48 -15.77 48.47 15.81
CA ARG A 48 -16.53 47.26 15.41
C ARG A 48 -15.66 46.19 14.73
N LEU A 49 -14.70 46.59 13.88
CA LEU A 49 -13.76 45.64 13.25
C LEU A 49 -12.71 45.15 14.24
N PHE A 50 -12.26 46.02 15.15
CA PHE A 50 -11.44 45.62 16.29
C PHE A 50 -12.22 44.69 17.21
N GLN A 51 -13.51 44.96 17.51
CA GLN A 51 -14.36 44.05 18.27
C GLN A 51 -14.58 42.73 17.53
N ILE A 52 -14.71 42.69 16.20
CA ILE A 52 -14.84 41.43 15.45
C ILE A 52 -13.52 40.67 15.45
N GLY A 53 -12.38 41.34 15.21
CA GLY A 53 -11.04 40.74 15.31
C GLY A 53 -10.72 40.27 16.72
N PHE A 54 -11.10 41.06 17.73
CA PHE A 54 -11.04 40.70 19.14
C PHE A 54 -12.01 39.57 19.43
N ILE A 55 -13.24 39.52 18.92
CA ILE A 55 -14.18 38.41 19.09
C ILE A 55 -13.70 37.15 18.38
N THR A 56 -13.05 37.22 17.22
CA THR A 56 -12.48 36.04 16.54
C THR A 56 -11.23 35.53 17.28
N THR A 57 -10.38 36.44 17.76
CA THR A 57 -9.20 36.11 18.57
C THR A 57 -9.61 35.67 19.98
N SER A 58 -10.68 36.26 20.53
CA SER A 58 -11.31 35.91 21.80
C SER A 58 -12.20 34.69 21.67
N MET A 59 -12.69 34.31 20.48
CA MET A 59 -13.31 33.02 20.21
C MET A 59 -12.22 31.94 20.22
N LEU A 60 -11.08 32.18 19.57
CA LEU A 60 -9.86 31.36 19.71
C LEU A 60 -9.40 31.25 21.18
N ILE A 61 -9.53 32.32 21.98
CA ILE A 61 -9.26 32.33 23.43
C ILE A 61 -10.46 31.79 24.26
N LEU A 62 -11.70 31.81 23.78
CA LEU A 62 -12.86 31.22 24.46
C LEU A 62 -12.84 29.71 24.29
N PHE A 63 -12.30 29.21 23.17
CA PHE A 63 -11.84 27.83 23.05
C PHE A 63 -10.66 27.54 23.99
N SER A 64 -9.89 28.54 24.45
CA SER A 64 -8.76 28.31 25.36
C SER A 64 -9.17 27.75 26.72
N LYS A 65 -10.40 27.92 27.22
CA LYS A 65 -10.81 27.33 28.51
C LYS A 65 -11.16 25.83 28.39
N PRO A 66 -12.00 25.38 27.43
CA PRO A 66 -12.12 23.96 27.12
C PRO A 66 -10.80 23.34 26.66
N LEU A 67 -9.99 24.07 25.88
CA LEU A 67 -8.63 23.66 25.52
C LEU A 67 -7.75 23.59 26.78
N TYR A 68 -7.78 24.54 27.70
CA TYR A 68 -7.02 24.52 28.98
C TYR A 68 -7.48 23.38 29.89
N ASP A 69 -8.78 23.11 30.00
CA ASP A 69 -9.32 21.99 30.78
C ASP A 69 -8.97 20.65 30.13
N ILE A 70 -8.96 20.59 28.79
CA ILE A 70 -8.35 19.50 28.04
C ILE A 70 -6.85 19.44 28.40
N PHE A 71 -6.09 20.53 28.29
CA PHE A 71 -4.62 20.56 28.23
C PHE A 71 -3.89 20.52 29.58
N ILE A 72 -4.45 21.10 30.64
CA ILE A 72 -3.81 21.28 31.94
C ILE A 72 -4.55 20.56 33.08
N ALA A 73 -5.89 20.59 33.11
CA ALA A 73 -6.63 20.01 34.24
C ALA A 73 -6.49 18.48 34.36
N GLU A 74 -6.50 17.74 33.24
CA GLU A 74 -6.30 16.27 33.24
C GLU A 74 -4.82 15.85 33.39
N SER A 75 -3.84 16.72 33.11
CA SER A 75 -2.42 16.40 33.38
C SER A 75 -2.04 16.54 34.85
N ILE A 76 -2.83 17.31 35.62
CA ILE A 76 -2.64 17.52 37.07
C ILE A 76 -3.44 16.49 37.87
N GLN A 77 -4.52 15.94 37.30
CA GLN A 77 -5.34 14.88 37.89
C GLN A 77 -5.09 13.51 37.26
N ASP A 78 -3.83 13.06 37.17
CA ASP A 78 -3.60 11.62 37.19
C ASP A 78 -3.92 11.16 38.62
N PRO A 79 -5.01 10.40 38.86
CA PRO A 79 -5.24 9.86 40.19
C PRO A 79 -4.04 8.97 40.51
N LYS A 80 -3.32 9.30 41.59
CA LYS A 80 -2.40 8.38 42.24
C LYS A 80 -3.09 7.01 42.25
N PHE A 81 -2.60 6.06 41.43
CA PHE A 81 -3.03 4.68 41.52
C PHE A 81 -2.90 4.30 43.00
N LYS A 82 -4.03 3.95 43.63
CA LYS A 82 -4.02 3.44 45.00
C LYS A 82 -3.03 2.28 45.04
N LYS A 83 -2.19 2.27 46.08
CA LYS A 83 -1.31 1.16 46.41
C LYS A 83 -2.12 -0.14 46.36
N ASP A 84 -1.75 -1.05 45.49
CA ASP A 84 -2.02 -2.47 45.72
C ASP A 84 -0.90 -2.98 46.64
N ASP A 85 -1.27 -3.75 47.67
CA ASP A 85 -0.42 -4.15 48.82
C ASP A 85 0.75 -5.08 48.47
N ASN A 86 1.09 -5.27 47.19
CA ASN A 86 2.11 -6.23 46.72
C ASN A 86 3.35 -5.58 46.07
N GLY A 87 3.78 -4.40 46.53
CA GLY A 87 5.20 -4.01 46.46
C GLY A 87 5.89 -3.87 45.08
N ILE A 88 5.19 -3.92 43.94
CA ILE A 88 5.79 -3.71 42.62
C ILE A 88 5.63 -2.23 42.21
N ARG A 89 6.73 -1.48 42.31
CA ARG A 89 6.84 -0.10 41.78
C ARG A 89 6.62 -0.10 40.27
N ALA A 90 5.42 0.27 39.82
CA ALA A 90 5.24 0.81 38.48
C ALA A 90 5.86 2.22 38.45
N GLN A 91 7.12 2.34 37.99
CA GLN A 91 7.71 3.63 37.68
C GLN A 91 6.95 4.24 36.49
N SER A 92 6.11 5.23 36.79
CA SER A 92 5.57 6.16 35.80
C SER A 92 6.75 6.98 35.22
N GLU A 93 7.12 6.74 33.96
CA GLU A 93 7.97 7.72 33.27
C GLU A 93 7.19 9.03 33.18
N PRO A 94 7.77 10.17 33.60
CA PRO A 94 6.98 11.37 33.78
C PRO A 94 6.73 12.02 32.42
N THR A 95 5.56 12.63 32.29
CA THR A 95 5.20 13.63 31.28
C THR A 95 6.31 14.64 30.93
N SER A 96 7.31 14.85 31.80
CA SER A 96 8.51 15.66 31.59
C SER A 96 9.30 15.31 30.32
N ALA A 97 9.42 14.03 29.95
CA ALA A 97 10.18 13.62 28.76
C ALA A 97 9.50 14.07 27.45
N PHE A 98 8.16 14.05 27.39
CA PHE A 98 7.43 14.55 26.23
C PHE A 98 7.50 16.08 26.13
N PHE A 99 7.43 16.80 27.25
CA PHE A 99 7.61 18.25 27.28
C PHE A 99 8.99 18.68 26.76
N ALA A 100 10.05 17.90 27.03
CA ALA A 100 11.37 18.15 26.47
C ALA A 100 11.38 18.10 24.94
N HIS A 101 10.66 17.15 24.33
CA HIS A 101 10.51 17.08 22.87
C HIS A 101 9.76 18.28 22.30
N LEU A 102 8.68 18.74 22.95
CA LEU A 102 7.94 19.93 22.53
C LEU A 102 8.82 21.19 22.59
N TYR A 103 9.61 21.34 23.67
CA TYR A 103 10.53 22.45 23.83
C TYR A 103 11.63 22.45 22.76
N PHE A 104 12.31 21.32 22.57
CA PHE A 104 13.36 21.18 21.56
C PHE A 104 12.83 21.40 20.13
N SER A 105 11.65 20.88 19.83
CA SER A 105 11.00 21.08 18.53
C SER A 105 10.57 22.54 18.29
N THR A 106 10.20 23.25 19.37
CA THR A 106 9.93 24.70 19.31
C THR A 106 11.21 25.48 18.98
N ILE A 107 12.35 25.13 19.60
CA ILE A 107 13.65 25.73 19.28
C ILE A 107 14.01 25.52 17.81
N ILE A 108 13.86 24.30 17.28
CA ILE A 108 14.12 24.01 15.86
C ILE A 108 13.29 24.92 14.96
N ARG A 109 12.00 25.09 15.23
CA ARG A 109 11.11 25.97 14.44
C ARG A 109 11.52 27.44 14.54
N LEU A 110 11.92 27.90 15.72
CA LEU A 110 12.45 29.27 15.89
C LEU A 110 13.72 29.48 15.05
N LEU A 111 14.66 28.53 15.08
CA LEU A 111 15.88 28.58 14.28
C LEU A 111 15.57 28.59 12.78
N LEU A 112 14.62 27.77 12.33
CA LEU A 112 14.17 27.74 10.92
C LEU A 112 13.48 29.04 10.49
N ILE A 113 12.72 29.69 11.37
CA ILE A 113 12.12 31.00 11.07
C ILE A 113 13.21 32.06 10.93
N VAL A 114 14.18 32.10 11.84
CA VAL A 114 15.33 33.02 11.75
C VAL A 114 16.13 32.75 10.48
N TYR A 115 16.42 31.49 10.19
CA TYR A 115 17.05 31.08 8.93
C TYR A 115 16.25 31.54 7.72
N GLY A 116 14.93 31.40 7.73
CA GLY A 116 14.07 31.82 6.64
C GLY A 116 14.12 33.33 6.38
N GLU A 117 14.19 34.16 7.42
CA GLU A 117 14.37 35.62 7.27
C GLU A 117 15.76 35.95 6.69
N ILE A 118 16.81 35.25 7.13
CA ILE A 118 18.16 35.42 6.58
C ILE A 118 18.18 34.99 5.10
N HIS A 119 17.70 33.79 4.80
CA HIS A 119 17.66 33.24 3.45
C HIS A 119 16.89 34.14 2.49
N ASP A 120 15.72 34.65 2.88
CA ASP A 120 14.93 35.57 2.07
C ASP A 120 15.61 36.92 1.78
N SER A 121 16.63 37.29 2.57
CA SER A 121 17.40 38.52 2.35
C SER A 121 18.57 38.35 1.39
N TYR A 122 19.08 37.12 1.22
CA TYR A 122 20.25 36.83 0.36
C TYR A 122 19.93 36.01 -0.89
N SER A 123 18.89 35.18 -0.88
CA SER A 123 18.56 34.25 -1.97
C SER A 123 17.53 34.83 -2.93
N GLU A 124 17.71 34.57 -4.23
CA GLU A 124 16.72 34.92 -5.27
C GLU A 124 15.43 34.10 -5.15
N VAL A 125 15.54 32.86 -4.66
CA VAL A 125 14.39 31.97 -4.41
C VAL A 125 13.98 32.12 -2.95
N PRO A 126 12.76 32.59 -2.65
CA PRO A 126 12.37 32.79 -1.26
C PRO A 126 12.13 31.47 -0.54
N TYR A 127 12.61 31.41 0.71
CA TYR A 127 12.17 30.44 1.70
C TYR A 127 10.72 30.71 2.08
N THR A 128 10.32 31.95 2.36
CA THR A 128 8.92 32.24 2.72
C THR A 128 7.95 31.87 1.59
N ASP A 129 6.89 31.15 1.95
CA ASP A 129 5.84 30.76 1.01
C ASP A 129 5.14 32.00 0.42
N ILE A 130 4.80 31.95 -0.86
CA ILE A 130 4.06 33.01 -1.53
C ILE A 130 2.67 33.18 -0.91
N ASP A 131 2.04 32.08 -0.50
CA ASP A 131 0.71 32.08 0.11
C ASP A 131 0.72 32.86 1.43
N TYR A 132 1.81 32.78 2.20
CA TYR A 132 1.98 33.57 3.41
C TYR A 132 1.93 35.08 3.12
N LYS A 133 2.61 35.52 2.05
CA LYS A 133 2.59 36.92 1.63
C LYS A 133 1.20 37.36 1.17
N VAL A 134 0.48 36.49 0.46
CA VAL A 134 -0.90 36.74 0.01
C VAL A 134 -1.84 36.92 1.22
N VAL A 135 -1.71 36.10 2.25
CA VAL A 135 -2.54 36.23 3.47
C VAL A 135 -2.19 37.50 4.26
N ILE A 136 -0.91 37.85 4.37
CA ILE A 136 -0.48 39.12 4.98
C ILE A 136 -1.02 40.33 4.21
N ASP A 137 -0.99 40.30 2.87
CA ASP A 137 -1.58 41.35 2.03
C ASP A 137 -3.09 41.46 2.26
N GLY A 138 -3.78 40.33 2.45
CA GLY A 138 -5.18 40.29 2.87
C GLY A 138 -5.39 40.97 4.24
N ALA A 139 -4.50 40.70 5.20
CA ALA A 139 -4.53 41.34 6.53
C ALA A 139 -4.31 42.86 6.45
N ARG A 140 -3.38 43.32 5.59
CA ARG A 140 -3.21 44.76 5.29
C ARG A 140 -4.47 45.34 4.66
N GLY A 141 -5.10 44.61 3.75
CA GLY A 141 -6.38 44.97 3.14
C GLY A 141 -7.47 45.25 4.17
N ILE A 142 -7.56 44.44 5.24
CA ILE A 142 -8.49 44.65 6.36
C ILE A 142 -8.17 45.94 7.13
N LEU A 143 -6.88 46.30 7.28
CA LEU A 143 -6.43 47.46 8.04
C LEU A 143 -6.56 48.80 7.28
N ASN A 144 -6.79 48.79 5.97
CA ASN A 144 -6.82 49.99 5.11
C ASN A 144 -8.09 50.87 5.23
N GLY A 145 -8.84 50.78 6.34
CA GLY A 145 -9.98 51.67 6.67
C GLY A 145 -11.36 51.05 6.44
N SER A 146 -12.41 51.88 6.38
CA SER A 146 -13.83 51.48 6.46
C SER A 146 -14.33 50.61 5.31
N HIS A 147 -13.61 50.60 4.17
CA HIS A 147 -13.88 49.75 3.00
C HIS A 147 -12.76 48.71 2.77
N GLY A 148 -11.96 48.43 3.80
CA GLY A 148 -10.89 47.45 3.75
C GLY A 148 -11.42 46.03 3.55
N SER A 149 -10.86 45.30 2.58
CA SER A 149 -11.24 43.91 2.28
C SER A 149 -10.00 43.07 2.00
N PRO A 150 -9.91 41.84 2.52
CA PRO A 150 -8.80 40.94 2.21
C PRO A 150 -8.79 40.56 0.73
N PHE A 151 -9.95 40.60 0.07
CA PHE A 151 -10.11 40.31 -1.37
C PHE A 151 -9.67 41.46 -2.27
N ASN A 152 -9.16 42.56 -1.73
CA ASN A 152 -8.48 43.58 -2.53
C ASN A 152 -7.19 43.03 -3.16
N ARG A 153 -6.60 42.00 -2.55
CA ARG A 153 -5.57 41.17 -3.19
C ARG A 153 -6.25 40.16 -4.11
N HIS A 154 -6.07 40.31 -5.42
CA HIS A 154 -6.68 39.43 -6.44
C HIS A 154 -6.32 37.94 -6.34
N THR A 155 -5.26 37.59 -5.63
CA THR A 155 -4.86 36.18 -5.42
C THR A 155 -5.32 35.64 -4.07
N PHE A 156 -6.02 36.43 -3.24
CA PHE A 156 -6.53 35.96 -1.96
C PHE A 156 -7.78 35.10 -2.18
N ARG A 157 -7.66 33.82 -1.85
CA ARG A 157 -8.69 32.77 -2.05
C ARG A 157 -8.97 31.98 -0.77
N TYR A 158 -8.66 32.57 0.38
CA TYR A 158 -8.76 31.90 1.68
C TYR A 158 -9.97 32.41 2.46
N SER A 159 -10.35 31.67 3.49
CA SER A 159 -11.23 32.20 4.53
C SER A 159 -10.66 33.52 5.08
N PRO A 160 -11.47 34.58 5.25
CA PRO A 160 -11.03 35.82 5.89
C PRO A 160 -10.41 35.62 7.28
N ILE A 161 -10.76 34.52 7.97
CA ILE A 161 -10.16 34.13 9.26
C ILE A 161 -8.63 34.08 9.17
N TYR A 162 -8.06 33.60 8.07
CA TYR A 162 -6.62 33.58 7.86
C TYR A 162 -6.03 34.99 7.85
N ALA A 163 -6.67 35.94 7.16
CA ALA A 163 -6.22 37.33 7.13
C ALA A 163 -6.37 38.01 8.50
N PHE A 164 -7.47 37.77 9.22
CA PHE A 164 -7.64 38.29 10.60
C PHE A 164 -6.57 37.77 11.54
N MET A 165 -6.23 36.48 11.45
CA MET A 165 -5.18 35.86 12.26
C MET A 165 -3.78 36.44 11.98
N GLN A 166 -3.56 36.98 10.78
CA GLN A 166 -2.29 37.59 10.35
C GLN A 166 -2.19 39.10 10.61
N ILE A 167 -3.20 39.73 11.22
CA ILE A 167 -3.15 41.13 11.63
C ILE A 167 -1.94 41.44 12.53
N PRO A 168 -1.60 40.63 13.56
CA PRO A 168 -0.41 40.86 14.39
C PRO A 168 0.89 40.89 13.57
N SER A 169 0.98 40.12 12.49
CA SER A 169 2.15 40.09 11.58
C SER A 169 2.35 41.41 10.83
N VAL A 170 1.26 42.14 10.59
CA VAL A 170 1.31 43.49 9.98
C VAL A 170 1.63 44.55 11.04
N LEU A 171 1.07 44.42 12.24
CA LEU A 171 1.21 45.44 13.30
C LEU A 171 2.56 45.38 14.01
N LEU A 172 3.02 44.18 14.35
CA LEU A 172 4.21 43.90 15.15
C LEU A 172 5.42 43.59 14.28
N HIS A 173 5.46 42.41 13.65
CA HIS A 173 6.58 41.96 12.83
C HIS A 173 6.14 40.86 11.83
N PRO A 174 6.62 40.84 10.57
CA PRO A 174 6.22 39.85 9.56
C PRO A 174 6.44 38.39 9.96
N ALA A 175 7.40 38.09 10.83
CA ALA A 175 7.66 36.72 11.32
C ALA A 175 6.63 36.20 12.35
N VAL A 176 5.81 37.07 12.95
CA VAL A 176 4.84 36.68 14.00
C VAL A 176 3.85 35.63 13.49
N GLY A 177 3.42 35.73 12.23
CA GLY A 177 2.51 34.76 11.64
C GLY A 177 3.11 33.38 11.46
N LYS A 178 4.40 33.31 11.12
CA LYS A 178 5.15 32.05 11.08
C LYS A 178 5.18 31.42 12.48
N LEU A 179 5.40 32.21 13.52
CA LEU A 179 5.32 31.74 14.91
C LEU A 179 3.93 31.20 15.27
N ILE A 180 2.85 31.88 14.83
CA ILE A 180 1.48 31.41 15.05
C ILE A 180 1.25 30.04 14.38
N TYR A 181 1.63 29.88 13.11
CA TYR A 181 1.46 28.61 12.40
C TYR A 181 2.34 27.49 12.97
N SER A 182 3.60 27.78 13.28
CA SER A 182 4.50 26.86 13.98
C SER A 182 3.99 26.50 15.39
N GLY A 183 3.24 27.38 16.05
CA GLY A 183 2.55 27.05 17.30
C GLY A 183 1.50 25.95 17.09
N PHE A 184 0.68 26.05 16.04
CA PHE A 184 -0.32 25.03 15.72
C PHE A 184 0.30 23.66 15.40
N ASP A 185 1.49 23.60 14.81
CA ASP A 185 2.24 22.34 14.66
C ASP A 185 2.51 21.67 16.01
N ILE A 186 2.93 22.44 17.02
CA ILE A 186 3.17 21.91 18.37
C ILE A 186 1.86 21.42 18.99
N TRP A 187 0.77 22.17 18.79
CA TRP A 187 -0.57 21.75 19.24
C TRP A 187 -1.06 20.47 18.56
N VAL A 188 -0.78 20.28 17.27
CA VAL A 188 -1.07 19.03 16.55
C VAL A 188 -0.34 17.85 17.19
N ALA A 189 0.94 18.02 17.53
CA ALA A 189 1.71 16.97 18.21
C ALA A 189 1.10 16.56 19.56
N VAL A 190 0.65 17.55 20.34
CA VAL A 190 -0.02 17.32 21.63
C VAL A 190 -1.33 16.54 21.44
N LEU A 191 -2.11 16.87 20.41
CA LEU A 191 -3.34 16.13 20.09
C LEU A 191 -3.05 14.71 19.62
N ILE A 192 -2.03 14.51 18.77
CA ILE A 192 -1.59 13.18 18.33
C ILE A 192 -1.20 12.32 19.53
N TYR A 193 -0.33 12.84 20.42
CA TYR A 193 0.08 12.14 21.64
C TYR A 193 -1.11 11.69 22.46
N ARG A 194 -2.08 12.59 22.70
CA ARG A 194 -3.24 12.28 23.53
C ARG A 194 -4.19 11.29 22.87
N LEU A 195 -4.48 11.47 21.58
CA LEU A 195 -5.41 10.60 20.86
C LEU A 195 -4.88 9.16 20.83
N VAL A 196 -3.60 8.97 20.48
CA VAL A 196 -2.96 7.65 20.45
C VAL A 196 -2.88 7.04 21.85
N ARG A 197 -2.42 7.79 22.85
CA ARG A 197 -2.29 7.31 24.24
C ARG A 197 -3.64 6.85 24.78
N ASP A 198 -4.66 7.70 24.66
CA ASP A 198 -5.96 7.45 25.27
C ASP A 198 -6.71 6.31 24.54
N GLU A 199 -6.43 6.07 23.25
CA GLU A 199 -6.98 4.93 22.50
C GLU A 199 -6.32 3.62 22.92
N LEU A 200 -4.99 3.58 22.98
CA LEU A 200 -4.25 2.39 23.42
C LEU A 200 -4.55 2.03 24.87
N ARG A 201 -4.68 3.01 25.77
CA ARG A 201 -5.12 2.77 27.16
C ARG A 201 -6.52 2.16 27.24
N PHE A 202 -7.43 2.60 26.38
CA PHE A 202 -8.77 2.04 26.30
C PHE A 202 -8.74 0.58 25.84
N GLN A 203 -7.99 0.27 24.77
CA GLN A 203 -7.80 -1.08 24.27
C GLN A 203 -7.16 -2.01 25.33
N TYR A 204 -6.13 -1.53 26.03
CA TYR A 204 -5.48 -2.26 27.11
C TYR A 204 -6.43 -2.56 28.28
N SER A 205 -7.26 -1.58 28.66
CA SER A 205 -8.26 -1.77 29.73
C SER A 205 -9.35 -2.78 29.35
N LEU A 206 -9.69 -2.92 28.07
CA LEU A 206 -10.61 -3.94 27.58
C LEU A 206 -9.98 -5.32 27.64
N ALA A 207 -8.76 -5.46 27.12
CA ALA A 207 -8.06 -6.74 27.07
C ALA A 207 -7.77 -7.33 28.46
N LYS A 208 -7.50 -6.48 29.47
CA LYS A 208 -7.33 -6.90 30.88
C LYS A 208 -8.62 -7.44 31.52
N LYS A 209 -9.81 -7.09 31.02
CA LYS A 209 -11.10 -7.57 31.55
C LYS A 209 -11.53 -8.93 31.01
N THR A 210 -10.94 -9.38 29.90
CA THR A 210 -11.34 -10.59 29.17
C THR A 210 -10.37 -11.77 29.36
N ASP A 211 -9.45 -11.72 30.34
CA ASP A 211 -8.50 -12.81 30.69
C ASP A 211 -7.70 -13.43 29.52
N CYS A 212 -7.59 -12.73 28.39
CA CYS A 212 -7.00 -13.25 27.15
C CYS A 212 -5.52 -12.86 26.92
N LEU A 213 -4.78 -12.47 27.96
CA LEU A 213 -3.38 -12.07 27.81
C LEU A 213 -2.47 -12.63 28.90
N GLN A 214 -1.58 -13.55 28.50
CA GLN A 214 -0.33 -13.84 29.20
C GLN A 214 0.77 -12.85 28.73
N SER A 215 1.44 -12.21 29.70
CA SER A 215 2.88 -11.86 29.76
C SER A 215 3.54 -10.92 28.71
N ASP A 216 4.11 -9.84 29.26
CA ASP A 216 5.46 -9.23 29.04
C ASP A 216 5.88 -8.52 27.74
N ASN A 217 5.21 -8.67 26.58
CA ASN A 217 5.68 -8.02 25.33
C ASN A 217 4.85 -6.83 24.80
N ILE A 218 3.95 -6.27 25.60
CA ILE A 218 3.10 -5.15 25.16
C ILE A 218 3.84 -3.82 25.31
N MET A 219 4.17 -3.21 24.17
CA MET A 219 4.75 -1.86 24.10
C MET A 219 3.84 -0.86 24.83
N ARG A 220 4.40 -0.13 25.80
CA ARG A 220 3.60 0.78 26.66
C ARG A 220 2.88 1.85 25.83
N PRO A 221 1.57 2.12 26.06
CA PRO A 221 0.79 3.13 25.34
C PRO A 221 1.47 4.50 25.25
N GLU A 222 2.16 4.91 26.32
CA GLU A 222 2.88 6.18 26.41
C GLU A 222 4.08 6.25 25.45
N ILE A 223 4.76 5.13 25.20
CA ILE A 223 5.92 5.06 24.30
C ILE A 223 5.45 5.21 22.85
N VAL A 224 4.41 4.48 22.46
CA VAL A 224 3.84 4.56 21.11
C VAL A 224 3.26 5.94 20.83
N ALA A 225 2.55 6.53 21.79
CA ALA A 225 2.03 7.88 21.70
C ALA A 225 3.14 8.93 21.56
N LYS A 226 4.21 8.81 22.35
CA LYS A 226 5.39 9.68 22.26
C LYS A 226 6.07 9.56 20.90
N ALA A 227 6.31 8.34 20.43
CA ALA A 227 6.90 8.09 19.11
C ALA A 227 6.04 8.68 17.98
N SER A 228 4.72 8.51 18.05
CA SER A 228 3.75 9.06 17.08
C SER A 228 3.79 10.60 17.03
N ALA A 229 3.87 11.25 18.19
CA ALA A 229 4.00 12.71 18.25
C ALA A 229 5.39 13.19 17.80
N CYS A 230 6.47 12.46 18.14
CA CYS A 230 7.83 12.74 17.67
C CYS A 230 7.94 12.62 16.15
N PHE A 231 7.26 11.65 15.53
CA PHE A 231 7.19 11.54 14.07
C PHE A 231 6.69 12.84 13.45
N TRP A 232 5.63 13.46 13.99
CA TRP A 232 5.15 14.75 13.53
C TRP A 232 6.10 15.91 13.83
N LEU A 233 6.64 15.97 15.07
CA LEU A 233 7.47 17.08 15.55
C LEU A 233 8.81 17.21 14.81
N TYR A 234 9.42 16.08 14.45
CA TYR A 234 10.74 15.99 13.83
C TYR A 234 10.70 15.67 12.34
N ASN A 235 9.51 15.56 11.74
CA ASN A 235 9.41 15.43 10.30
C ASN A 235 9.88 16.75 9.65
N PRO A 236 10.90 16.71 8.77
CA PRO A 236 11.46 17.92 8.17
C PRO A 236 10.44 18.65 7.30
N LEU A 237 9.52 17.91 6.65
CA LEU A 237 8.51 18.49 5.77
C LEU A 237 7.48 19.31 6.57
N THR A 238 6.99 18.78 7.70
CA THR A 238 6.03 19.49 8.56
C THR A 238 6.67 20.73 9.18
N ALA A 239 7.89 20.58 9.72
CA ALA A 239 8.64 21.67 10.32
C ALA A 239 8.91 22.79 9.31
N VAL A 240 9.36 22.47 8.10
CA VAL A 240 9.66 23.47 7.06
C VAL A 240 8.40 24.16 6.55
N ILE A 241 7.31 23.42 6.28
CA ILE A 241 6.12 24.05 5.68
C ILE A 241 5.49 25.08 6.64
N SER A 242 5.42 24.79 7.95
CA SER A 242 4.87 25.76 8.92
C SER A 242 5.78 26.97 9.12
N THR A 243 7.10 26.78 9.17
CA THR A 243 8.07 27.88 9.33
C THR A 243 8.20 28.74 8.08
N ARG A 244 7.86 28.21 6.89
CA ARG A 244 7.68 28.99 5.66
C ARG A 244 6.43 29.88 5.68
N GLY A 245 5.52 29.68 6.63
CA GLY A 245 4.32 30.49 6.85
C GLY A 245 3.04 29.91 6.25
N ASN A 246 2.99 28.62 5.94
CA ASN A 246 1.75 28.01 5.46
C ASN A 246 0.75 27.81 6.62
N GLY A 247 -0.51 28.19 6.38
CA GLY A 247 -1.62 28.04 7.31
C GLY A 247 -2.33 26.68 7.34
N ASP A 248 -1.86 25.66 6.62
CA ASP A 248 -2.46 24.32 6.64
C ASP A 248 -2.26 23.59 7.99
N SER A 249 -1.24 23.96 8.77
CA SER A 249 -1.08 23.50 10.16
C SER A 249 -2.27 23.88 11.04
N PHE A 250 -2.84 25.08 10.84
CA PHE A 250 -4.04 25.51 11.56
C PHE A 250 -5.27 24.70 11.15
N SER A 251 -5.44 24.47 9.85
CA SER A 251 -6.56 23.65 9.36
C SER A 251 -6.47 22.19 9.83
N SER A 252 -5.26 21.62 9.81
CA SER A 252 -4.98 20.26 10.29
C SER A 252 -5.22 20.13 11.80
N PHE A 253 -4.86 21.15 12.58
CA PHE A 253 -5.18 21.24 14.01
C PHE A 253 -6.69 21.13 14.27
N ILE A 254 -7.52 21.88 13.55
CA ILE A 254 -8.98 21.83 13.73
C ILE A 254 -9.55 20.46 13.35
N VAL A 255 -9.04 19.80 12.30
CA VAL A 255 -9.48 18.45 11.92
C VAL A 255 -9.10 17.40 12.97
N ILE A 256 -7.87 17.43 13.49
CA ILE A 256 -7.46 16.49 14.55
C ILE A 256 -8.23 16.78 15.84
N LEU A 257 -8.49 18.05 16.16
CA LEU A 257 -9.30 18.43 17.32
C LEU A 257 -10.75 17.94 17.18
N THR A 258 -11.33 18.02 15.98
CA THR A 258 -12.65 17.46 15.66
C THR A 258 -12.67 15.95 15.92
N LEU A 259 -11.68 15.23 15.40
CA LEU A 259 -11.53 13.79 15.62
C LEU A 259 -11.34 13.46 17.12
N TYR A 260 -10.53 14.23 17.83
CA TYR A 260 -10.35 14.09 19.28
C TYR A 260 -11.66 14.24 20.05
N MET A 261 -12.49 15.23 19.70
CA MET A 261 -13.79 15.46 20.34
C MET A 261 -14.80 14.32 20.07
N ILE A 262 -14.81 13.77 18.86
CA ILE A 262 -15.61 12.57 18.53
C ILE A 262 -15.13 11.37 19.35
N MET A 263 -13.82 11.14 19.39
CA MET A 263 -13.22 10.04 20.16
C MET A 263 -13.44 10.19 21.67
N LYS A 264 -13.46 11.43 22.18
CA LYS A 264 -13.83 11.75 23.57
C LYS A 264 -15.30 11.44 23.83
N ALA A 265 -16.20 11.77 22.89
CA ALA A 265 -17.62 11.50 23.02
C ALA A 265 -17.94 9.99 23.13
N PHE A 266 -17.20 9.12 22.42
CA PHE A 266 -17.34 7.67 22.53
C PHE A 266 -16.92 7.12 23.91
N ARG A 267 -16.04 7.81 24.62
CA ARG A 267 -15.48 7.37 25.92
C ARG A 267 -16.18 7.98 27.13
N ALA A 268 -17.01 9.00 26.92
CA ALA A 268 -17.72 9.68 27.99
C ALA A 268 -18.72 8.72 28.67
N LYS A 269 -18.54 8.50 29.99
CA LYS A 269 -19.47 7.70 30.82
C LYS A 269 -20.82 8.39 30.98
N GLU A 270 -20.82 9.73 31.04
CA GLU A 270 -22.03 10.53 31.18
C GLU A 270 -22.60 10.90 29.81
N GLN A 271 -23.88 10.60 29.61
CA GLN A 271 -24.58 10.85 28.34
C GLN A 271 -24.57 12.34 27.94
N ARG A 272 -24.71 13.24 28.92
CA ARG A 272 -24.69 14.70 28.69
C ARG A 272 -23.35 15.17 28.12
N LEU A 273 -22.22 14.72 28.69
CA LEU A 273 -20.89 15.06 28.19
C LEU A 273 -20.62 14.48 26.80
N SER A 274 -21.12 13.27 26.53
CA SER A 274 -21.04 12.65 25.20
C SER A 274 -21.73 13.52 24.15
N LEU A 275 -22.99 13.92 24.40
CA LEU A 275 -23.78 14.75 23.48
C LEU A 275 -23.15 16.13 23.27
N LEU A 276 -22.67 16.76 24.34
CA LEU A 276 -22.00 18.07 24.28
C LEU A 276 -20.71 17.99 23.45
N SER A 277 -19.93 16.92 23.63
CA SER A 277 -18.68 16.70 22.89
C SER A 277 -18.94 16.50 21.39
N VAL A 278 -20.02 15.80 21.02
CA VAL A 278 -20.43 15.65 19.62
C VAL A 278 -20.89 16.98 19.02
N PHE A 279 -21.65 17.79 19.76
CA PHE A 279 -22.07 19.11 19.28
C PHE A 279 -20.87 20.04 19.05
N TYR A 280 -19.91 20.07 19.97
CA TYR A 280 -18.67 20.82 19.78
C TYR A 280 -17.81 20.27 18.64
N ALA A 281 -17.74 18.95 18.45
CA ALA A 281 -17.11 18.37 17.27
C ALA A 281 -17.79 18.87 15.98
N GLY A 282 -19.12 18.98 15.96
CA GLY A 282 -19.87 19.55 14.85
C GLY A 282 -19.46 20.99 14.55
N ILE A 283 -19.37 21.84 15.58
CA ILE A 283 -18.91 23.24 15.44
C ILE A 283 -17.49 23.31 14.86
N LEU A 284 -16.57 22.51 15.40
CA LEU A 284 -15.18 22.46 14.93
C LEU A 284 -15.10 21.97 13.48
N HIS A 285 -15.92 20.99 13.11
CA HIS A 285 -16.02 20.49 11.75
C HIS A 285 -16.53 21.56 10.77
N GLY A 286 -17.55 22.32 11.16
CA GLY A 286 -18.04 23.47 10.38
C GLY A 286 -16.97 24.54 10.19
N LEU A 287 -16.20 24.83 11.23
CA LEU A 287 -15.03 25.72 11.14
C LEU A 287 -13.95 25.15 10.21
N ALA A 288 -13.66 23.85 10.26
CA ALA A 288 -12.69 23.20 9.38
C ALA A 288 -13.09 23.35 7.90
N ILE A 289 -14.36 23.09 7.57
CA ILE A 289 -14.93 23.26 6.21
C ILE A 289 -14.85 24.72 5.77
N HIS A 290 -15.10 25.67 6.67
CA HIS A 290 -15.01 27.08 6.36
C HIS A 290 -13.55 27.52 6.09
N LEU A 291 -12.55 26.92 6.75
CA LEU A 291 -11.14 27.24 6.53
C LEU A 291 -10.61 26.67 5.21
N ARG A 292 -10.96 25.42 4.91
CA ARG A 292 -10.62 24.68 3.68
C ARG A 292 -11.80 23.80 3.32
N LEU A 293 -12.09 23.61 2.03
CA LEU A 293 -13.23 22.79 1.60
C LEU A 293 -13.01 21.26 1.77
N TYR A 294 -11.77 20.79 1.84
CA TYR A 294 -11.43 19.36 1.92
C TYR A 294 -12.11 18.57 3.05
N PRO A 295 -12.23 19.10 4.28
CA PRO A 295 -12.91 18.40 5.38
C PRO A 295 -14.38 18.09 5.09
N LEU A 296 -15.01 18.68 4.07
CA LEU A 296 -16.38 18.32 3.68
C LEU A 296 -16.51 16.81 3.43
N PHE A 297 -15.49 16.17 2.84
CA PHE A 297 -15.48 14.74 2.56
C PHE A 297 -15.40 13.86 3.83
N PHE A 298 -14.98 14.42 4.97
CA PHE A 298 -14.97 13.71 6.26
C PHE A 298 -16.34 13.65 6.92
N SER A 299 -17.30 14.49 6.48
CA SER A 299 -18.62 14.64 7.11
C SER A 299 -19.37 13.31 7.19
N LEU A 300 -19.39 12.54 6.10
CA LEU A 300 -20.09 11.26 6.06
C LEU A 300 -19.43 10.22 6.98
N ALA A 301 -18.09 10.18 7.02
CA ALA A 301 -17.37 9.28 7.92
C ALA A 301 -17.63 9.60 9.41
N TYR A 302 -17.60 10.89 9.79
CA TYR A 302 -17.97 11.31 11.15
C TYR A 302 -19.43 11.00 11.49
N TYR A 303 -20.33 11.18 10.54
CA TYR A 303 -21.75 10.88 10.71
C TYR A 303 -22.01 9.38 10.92
N LEU A 304 -21.39 8.51 10.12
CA LEU A 304 -21.57 7.06 10.22
C LEU A 304 -20.95 6.47 11.48
N ALA A 305 -19.80 6.99 11.91
CA ALA A 305 -19.13 6.52 13.12
C ALA A 305 -19.97 6.70 14.39
N LEU A 306 -20.92 7.66 14.38
CA LEU A 306 -21.83 7.92 15.51
C LEU A 306 -23.09 7.05 15.51
N SER A 307 -23.26 6.14 14.54
CA SER A 307 -24.39 5.20 14.49
C SER A 307 -24.23 4.04 15.48
N GLU A 308 -25.35 3.51 16.01
CA GLU A 308 -25.34 2.55 17.13
C GLU A 308 -25.15 1.07 16.71
N HIS A 309 -25.29 0.73 15.43
CA HIS A 309 -25.16 -0.64 14.91
C HIS A 309 -24.29 -0.69 13.65
N SER A 310 -23.58 -1.77 13.36
CA SER A 310 -22.84 -1.97 12.10
C SER A 310 -23.78 -2.42 10.95
N THR A 311 -23.44 -2.11 9.70
CA THR A 311 -24.28 -2.38 8.52
C THR A 311 -23.58 -3.31 7.54
N CYS A 312 -24.17 -4.47 7.25
CA CYS A 312 -23.68 -5.38 6.21
C CYS A 312 -24.37 -5.19 4.84
N GLN A 313 -25.56 -4.58 4.80
CA GLN A 313 -26.34 -4.37 3.57
C GLN A 313 -26.50 -2.88 3.21
N ILE A 314 -26.62 -2.59 1.91
CA ILE A 314 -26.81 -1.23 1.37
C ILE A 314 -28.16 -0.63 1.81
N ALA A 315 -29.21 -1.45 1.94
CA ALA A 315 -30.53 -1.00 2.39
C ALA A 315 -30.48 -0.44 3.82
N ASP A 316 -29.77 -1.11 4.73
CA ASP A 316 -29.60 -0.65 6.11
C ASP A 316 -28.70 0.60 6.19
N PHE A 317 -27.75 0.74 5.27
CA PHE A 317 -26.96 1.97 5.13
C PHE A 317 -27.82 3.17 4.73
N ILE A 318 -28.68 3.01 3.72
CA ILE A 318 -29.63 4.04 3.29
C ILE A 318 -30.58 4.39 4.44
N ARG A 319 -31.07 3.39 5.18
CA ARG A 319 -31.93 3.61 6.35
C ARG A 319 -31.26 4.46 7.43
N LYS A 320 -29.97 4.25 7.71
CA LYS A 320 -29.21 5.09 8.66
C LYS A 320 -29.00 6.52 8.18
N LEU A 321 -28.83 6.71 6.87
CA LEU A 321 -28.67 8.05 6.30
C LEU A 321 -29.96 8.87 6.43
N ILE A 322 -31.12 8.21 6.29
CA ILE A 322 -32.44 8.85 6.32
C ILE A 322 -32.98 9.00 7.75
N CYS A 323 -32.67 8.07 8.66
CA CYS A 323 -33.15 8.06 10.04
C CYS A 323 -31.99 8.30 11.05
N PRO A 324 -31.58 9.55 11.30
CA PRO A 324 -30.44 9.87 12.17
C PRO A 324 -30.71 9.66 13.67
N CYS A 325 -29.68 9.23 14.40
CA CYS A 325 -29.67 9.22 15.86
C CYS A 325 -29.47 10.62 16.45
N LYS A 326 -29.71 10.80 17.77
CA LYS A 326 -29.53 12.09 18.45
C LYS A 326 -28.11 12.65 18.32
N LYS A 327 -27.08 11.79 18.37
CA LYS A 327 -25.66 12.20 18.21
C LYS A 327 -25.39 12.68 16.78
N GLN A 328 -25.88 11.96 15.78
CA GLN A 328 -25.78 12.34 14.37
C GLN A 328 -26.44 13.69 14.10
N LEU A 329 -27.65 13.90 14.61
CA LEU A 329 -28.35 15.17 14.47
C LEU A 329 -27.59 16.31 15.15
N LEU A 330 -27.03 16.12 16.35
CA LEU A 330 -26.24 17.13 17.04
C LEU A 330 -24.95 17.48 16.29
N LEU A 331 -24.28 16.50 15.67
CA LEU A 331 -23.11 16.76 14.83
C LEU A 331 -23.50 17.67 13.66
N VAL A 332 -24.54 17.29 12.91
CA VAL A 332 -25.04 18.06 11.76
C VAL A 332 -25.48 19.46 12.18
N MET A 333 -26.23 19.58 13.28
CA MET A 333 -26.66 20.87 13.80
C MET A 333 -25.47 21.76 14.17
N GLY A 334 -24.45 21.22 14.84
CA GLY A 334 -23.23 21.97 15.17
C GLY A 334 -22.49 22.44 13.92
N THR A 335 -22.33 21.55 12.92
CA THR A 335 -21.65 21.86 11.66
C THR A 335 -22.38 22.93 10.85
N VAL A 336 -23.68 22.76 10.64
CA VAL A 336 -24.50 23.73 9.90
C VAL A 336 -24.53 25.07 10.62
N THR A 337 -24.68 25.09 11.95
CA THR A 337 -24.70 26.34 12.73
C THR A 337 -23.38 27.10 12.59
N SER A 338 -22.24 26.42 12.75
CA SER A 338 -20.92 27.06 12.62
C SER A 338 -20.67 27.58 11.21
N LEU A 339 -20.92 26.75 10.19
CA LEU A 339 -20.70 27.12 8.80
C LEU A 339 -21.61 28.28 8.39
N ALA A 340 -22.92 28.18 8.65
CA ALA A 340 -23.88 29.22 8.30
C ALA A 340 -23.59 30.55 9.01
N MET A 341 -23.23 30.50 10.30
CA MET A 341 -22.91 31.72 11.06
C MET A 341 -21.66 32.42 10.51
N LEU A 342 -20.59 31.68 10.23
CA LEU A 342 -19.35 32.23 9.69
C LEU A 342 -19.53 32.75 8.26
N THR A 343 -20.19 31.96 7.40
CA THR A 343 -20.49 32.37 6.02
C THR A 343 -21.38 33.60 5.99
N LEU A 344 -22.43 33.68 6.82
CA LEU A 344 -23.31 34.85 6.91
C LEU A 344 -22.55 36.08 7.43
N LEU A 345 -21.69 35.90 8.44
CA LEU A 345 -20.85 36.98 8.97
C LEU A 345 -19.96 37.58 7.88
N PHE A 346 -19.20 36.75 7.16
CA PHE A 346 -18.29 37.25 6.13
C PHE A 346 -18.99 37.69 4.85
N TYR A 347 -20.15 37.12 4.52
CA TYR A 347 -21.00 37.65 3.47
C TYR A 347 -21.53 39.05 3.82
N LYS A 348 -21.92 39.29 5.08
CA LYS A 348 -22.33 40.63 5.53
C LYS A 348 -21.17 41.64 5.48
N LEU A 349 -19.93 41.19 5.70
CA LEU A 349 -18.75 42.06 5.67
C LEU A 349 -18.23 42.35 4.25
N TYR A 350 -18.25 41.36 3.35
CA TYR A 350 -17.54 41.43 2.06
C TYR A 350 -18.41 41.11 0.84
N GLY A 351 -19.69 40.80 1.04
CA GLY A 351 -20.66 40.53 -0.01
C GLY A 351 -20.34 39.28 -0.84
N PHE A 352 -20.84 39.28 -2.08
CA PHE A 352 -20.65 38.17 -3.02
C PHE A 352 -19.18 37.89 -3.35
N LYS A 353 -18.30 38.90 -3.25
CA LYS A 353 -16.86 38.73 -3.50
C LYS A 353 -16.24 37.68 -2.56
N PHE A 354 -16.67 37.61 -1.30
CA PHE A 354 -16.25 36.54 -0.40
C PHE A 354 -16.73 35.17 -0.89
N LEU A 355 -18.03 35.05 -1.19
CA LEU A 355 -18.64 33.78 -1.59
C LEU A 355 -17.98 33.23 -2.86
N TYR A 356 -17.74 34.12 -3.83
CA TYR A 356 -17.08 33.75 -5.07
C TYR A 356 -15.64 33.29 -4.81
N GLU A 357 -14.82 34.10 -4.15
CA GLU A 357 -13.38 33.86 -4.05
C GLU A 357 -13.01 32.75 -3.06
N ALA A 358 -13.82 32.52 -2.01
CA ALA A 358 -13.55 31.49 -0.99
C ALA A 358 -14.22 30.14 -1.27
N TYR A 359 -15.30 30.10 -2.07
CA TYR A 359 -16.04 28.85 -2.35
C TYR A 359 -16.17 28.56 -3.84
N ILE A 360 -16.81 29.45 -4.61
CA ILE A 360 -17.22 29.17 -6.00
C ILE A 360 -16.00 29.05 -6.92
N TYR A 361 -14.98 29.87 -6.72
CA TYR A 361 -13.77 29.88 -7.52
C TYR A 361 -13.10 28.51 -7.58
N HIS A 362 -13.15 27.74 -6.49
CA HIS A 362 -12.55 26.40 -6.43
C HIS A 362 -13.27 25.36 -7.29
N LEU A 363 -14.55 25.56 -7.61
CA LEU A 363 -15.33 24.68 -8.49
C LEU A 363 -15.12 25.01 -9.99
N VAL A 364 -14.70 26.23 -10.29
CA VAL A 364 -14.62 26.76 -11.67
C VAL A 364 -13.17 26.89 -12.15
N ARG A 365 -12.18 26.75 -11.26
CA ARG A 365 -10.76 26.94 -11.57
C ARG A 365 -10.28 25.99 -12.69
N LYS A 366 -9.64 26.56 -13.71
CA LYS A 366 -8.92 25.86 -14.79
C LYS A 366 -7.41 26.05 -14.57
N ASP A 367 -6.78 25.19 -13.77
CA ASP A 367 -5.33 25.25 -13.55
C ASP A 367 -4.62 24.13 -14.32
N LEU A 368 -4.05 24.50 -15.48
CA LEU A 368 -3.46 23.57 -16.44
C LEU A 368 -1.93 23.44 -16.32
N ARG A 369 -1.27 24.27 -15.51
CA ARG A 369 0.20 24.28 -15.37
C ARG A 369 0.59 23.97 -13.92
N HIS A 370 1.46 22.97 -13.77
CA HIS A 370 2.14 22.52 -12.54
C HIS A 370 1.48 21.37 -11.75
N ASN A 371 1.11 20.27 -12.40
CA ASN A 371 0.42 19.18 -11.72
C ASN A 371 1.11 17.82 -11.89
N PHE A 372 1.37 17.15 -10.76
CA PHE A 372 1.63 15.70 -10.68
C PHE A 372 0.31 14.89 -10.59
N SER A 373 -0.79 15.45 -11.07
CA SER A 373 -2.10 14.79 -11.04
C SER A 373 -2.13 13.63 -12.03
N LEU A 374 -2.83 12.54 -11.68
CA LEU A 374 -3.13 11.45 -12.62
C LEU A 374 -3.79 11.94 -13.92
N TYR A 375 -4.53 13.05 -13.84
CA TYR A 375 -5.21 13.65 -14.99
C TYR A 375 -4.40 14.72 -15.70
N PHE A 376 -3.17 15.01 -15.27
CA PHE A 376 -2.38 16.12 -15.80
C PHE A 376 -2.19 16.02 -17.32
N LEU A 377 -1.70 14.87 -17.82
CA LEU A 377 -1.41 14.72 -19.26
C LEU A 377 -2.69 14.85 -20.10
N MET A 378 -3.81 14.29 -19.64
CA MET A 378 -5.10 14.39 -20.30
C MET A 378 -5.64 15.82 -20.31
N GLN A 379 -5.58 16.53 -19.17
CA GLN A 379 -6.01 17.92 -19.06
C GLN A 379 -5.12 18.88 -19.86
N TYR A 380 -3.81 18.59 -19.91
CA TYR A 380 -2.84 19.38 -20.65
C TYR A 380 -3.02 19.23 -22.17
N LEU A 381 -3.21 18.00 -22.67
CA LEU A 381 -3.43 17.75 -24.10
C LEU A 381 -4.81 18.20 -24.59
N GLY A 382 -5.80 18.29 -23.69
CA GLY A 382 -7.16 18.79 -23.96
C GLY A 382 -7.37 20.27 -23.64
N SER A 383 -6.32 21.05 -23.37
CA SER A 383 -6.47 22.46 -22.98
C SER A 383 -6.92 23.38 -24.12
N ASP A 384 -6.61 22.99 -25.35
CA ASP A 384 -6.84 23.78 -26.56
C ASP A 384 -8.10 23.34 -27.33
N THR A 385 -8.73 22.24 -26.91
CA THR A 385 -10.01 21.75 -27.44
C THR A 385 -11.19 22.29 -26.62
N GLU A 386 -12.37 22.40 -27.24
CA GLU A 386 -13.58 23.05 -26.71
C GLU A 386 -13.88 22.73 -25.23
N GLU A 387 -14.51 23.69 -24.54
CA GLU A 387 -14.86 23.55 -23.11
C GLU A 387 -15.54 22.21 -22.82
N LEU A 388 -14.85 21.34 -22.07
CA LEU A 388 -15.43 20.09 -21.56
C LEU A 388 -16.82 20.38 -20.97
N THR A 389 -17.81 19.66 -21.48
CA THR A 389 -19.19 19.73 -20.99
C THR A 389 -19.23 19.43 -19.50
N SER A 390 -20.19 20.02 -18.77
CA SER A 390 -20.35 19.81 -17.32
C SER A 390 -20.43 18.32 -16.94
N LEU A 391 -20.96 17.48 -17.84
CA LEU A 391 -21.03 16.03 -17.68
C LEU A 391 -19.65 15.36 -17.67
N GLN A 392 -18.74 15.76 -18.56
CA GLN A 392 -17.38 15.22 -18.60
C GLN A 392 -16.57 15.59 -17.34
N LYS A 393 -16.74 16.82 -16.82
CA LYS A 393 -16.14 17.23 -15.54
C LYS A 393 -16.64 16.38 -14.38
N LEU A 394 -17.93 16.03 -14.38
CA LEU A 394 -18.51 15.13 -13.38
C LEU A 394 -17.94 13.71 -13.51
N LEU A 395 -17.81 13.19 -14.73
CA LEU A 395 -17.25 11.86 -15.00
C LEU A 395 -15.80 11.72 -14.54
N VAL A 396 -14.97 12.77 -14.68
CA VAL A 396 -13.59 12.78 -14.16
C VAL A 396 -13.56 12.72 -12.63
N LEU A 397 -14.57 13.27 -11.95
CA LEU A 397 -14.68 13.26 -10.48
C LEU A 397 -15.30 11.97 -9.91
N MET A 398 -15.97 11.17 -10.75
CA MET A 398 -16.66 9.94 -10.31
C MET A 398 -15.74 8.93 -9.63
N PRO A 399 -14.55 8.57 -10.16
CA PRO A 399 -13.66 7.59 -9.51
C PRO A 399 -13.27 8.02 -8.09
N GLN A 400 -12.95 9.30 -7.90
CA GLN A 400 -12.63 9.87 -6.60
C GLN A 400 -13.82 9.76 -5.62
N LEU A 401 -15.02 10.13 -6.07
CA LEU A 401 -16.23 10.05 -5.24
C LEU A 401 -16.62 8.61 -4.89
N ILE A 402 -16.52 7.68 -5.85
CA ILE A 402 -16.78 6.26 -5.66
C ILE A 402 -15.82 5.68 -4.61
N MET A 403 -14.53 5.98 -4.72
CA MET A 403 -13.51 5.52 -3.77
C MET A 403 -13.75 6.07 -2.37
N ILE A 404 -14.08 7.37 -2.24
CA ILE A 404 -14.40 7.98 -0.95
C ILE A 404 -15.65 7.32 -0.34
N MET A 405 -16.69 7.08 -1.13
CA MET A 405 -17.90 6.40 -0.68
C MET A 405 -17.61 4.97 -0.22
N PHE A 406 -16.83 4.22 -0.98
CA PHE A 406 -16.42 2.85 -0.63
C PHE A 406 -15.61 2.82 0.68
N LEU A 407 -14.59 3.67 0.82
CA LEU A 407 -13.77 3.74 2.03
C LEU A 407 -14.59 4.16 3.24
N THR A 408 -15.50 5.12 3.06
CA THR A 408 -16.42 5.58 4.11
C THR A 408 -17.38 4.48 4.55
N PHE A 409 -17.89 3.68 3.61
CA PHE A 409 -18.72 2.53 3.91
C PHE A 409 -17.93 1.41 4.63
N ALA A 410 -16.71 1.11 4.16
CA ALA A 410 -15.87 0.03 4.67
C ALA A 410 -15.30 0.33 6.07
N PHE A 411 -14.82 1.56 6.30
CA PHE A 411 -14.07 1.92 7.50
C PHE A 411 -14.73 3.01 8.36
N GLY A 412 -15.66 3.78 7.81
CA GLY A 412 -16.32 4.89 8.53
C GLY A 412 -17.36 4.43 9.55
N GLN A 413 -17.78 3.17 9.52
CA GLN A 413 -18.80 2.63 10.42
C GLN A 413 -18.26 2.28 11.82
N PHE A 414 -16.95 2.04 11.95
CA PHE A 414 -16.36 1.62 13.22
C PHE A 414 -15.53 2.73 13.85
N ARG A 415 -15.75 2.95 15.15
CA ARG A 415 -14.98 3.87 16.00
C ARG A 415 -13.46 3.67 15.86
N GLN A 416 -13.02 2.41 15.84
CA GLN A 416 -11.59 2.07 15.85
C GLN A 416 -10.93 2.37 14.50
N SER A 417 -11.65 2.20 13.40
CA SER A 417 -11.13 2.48 12.05
C SER A 417 -11.38 3.92 11.59
N LEU A 418 -12.06 4.76 12.38
CA LEU A 418 -12.36 6.14 11.98
C LEU A 418 -11.10 6.97 11.63
N PRO A 419 -10.03 7.01 12.44
CA PRO A 419 -8.81 7.72 12.06
C PRO A 419 -8.21 7.21 10.73
N PHE A 420 -8.24 5.89 10.51
CA PHE A 420 -7.80 5.27 9.26
C PHE A 420 -8.70 5.66 8.09
N CYS A 421 -10.02 5.66 8.27
CA CYS A 421 -10.97 6.11 7.25
C CYS A 421 -10.68 7.55 6.81
N ILE A 422 -10.46 8.47 7.77
CA ILE A 422 -10.16 9.88 7.45
C ILE A 422 -8.81 10.00 6.74
N PHE A 423 -7.80 9.22 7.15
CA PHE A 423 -6.51 9.14 6.45
C PHE A 423 -6.67 8.63 5.01
N SER A 424 -7.41 7.54 4.79
CA SER A 424 -7.62 6.98 3.46
C SER A 424 -8.44 7.91 2.55
N ILE A 425 -9.44 8.60 3.09
CA ILE A 425 -10.18 9.65 2.35
C ILE A 425 -9.20 10.78 1.97
N THR A 426 -8.37 11.23 2.90
CA THR A 426 -7.33 12.25 2.62
C THR A 426 -6.39 11.78 1.51
N PHE A 427 -6.02 10.49 1.52
CA PHE A 427 -5.18 9.89 0.50
C PHE A 427 -5.81 9.94 -0.88
N VAL A 428 -7.03 9.43 -1.02
CA VAL A 428 -7.77 9.51 -2.27
C VAL A 428 -7.93 10.96 -2.72
N MET A 429 -8.25 11.87 -1.80
CA MET A 429 -8.44 13.30 -2.13
C MET A 429 -7.21 13.96 -2.73
N VAL A 430 -6.03 13.66 -2.22
CA VAL A 430 -4.79 14.28 -2.74
C VAL A 430 -4.29 13.54 -3.98
N THR A 431 -4.38 12.21 -4.03
CA THR A 431 -4.00 11.42 -5.21
C THR A 431 -4.79 11.83 -6.45
N TYR A 432 -6.09 12.06 -6.31
CA TYR A 432 -6.98 12.46 -7.40
C TYR A 432 -7.11 13.99 -7.54
N ASN A 433 -6.37 14.78 -6.74
CA ASN A 433 -6.40 16.23 -6.87
C ASN A 433 -5.87 16.64 -8.24
N SER A 434 -6.51 17.64 -8.86
CA SER A 434 -6.03 18.20 -10.12
C SER A 434 -4.68 18.90 -9.94
N VAL A 435 -4.36 19.41 -8.74
CA VAL A 435 -3.09 20.07 -8.41
C VAL A 435 -2.52 19.46 -7.14
N ILE A 436 -1.29 18.91 -7.19
CA ILE A 436 -0.59 18.35 -6.03
C ILE A 436 0.61 19.24 -5.69
N THR A 437 0.54 19.93 -4.55
CA THR A 437 1.65 20.68 -3.96
C THR A 437 2.17 19.98 -2.70
N SER A 438 3.39 20.30 -2.27
CA SER A 438 3.98 19.73 -1.06
C SER A 438 3.18 20.04 0.22
N GLN A 439 2.35 21.08 0.20
CA GLN A 439 1.47 21.50 1.29
C GLN A 439 0.45 20.40 1.67
N TYR A 440 0.02 19.57 0.71
CA TYR A 440 -0.93 18.49 0.99
C TYR A 440 -0.34 17.38 1.88
N PHE A 441 0.99 17.20 1.89
CA PHE A 441 1.65 16.24 2.78
C PHE A 441 1.44 16.54 4.26
N ILE A 442 1.15 17.79 4.64
CA ILE A 442 0.77 18.12 6.03
C ILE A 442 -0.44 17.29 6.47
N TRP A 443 -1.47 17.20 5.62
CA TRP A 443 -2.71 16.51 5.95
C TRP A 443 -2.50 15.02 6.18
N TYR A 444 -1.68 14.40 5.34
CA TYR A 444 -1.26 13.01 5.47
C TYR A 444 -0.48 12.76 6.76
N LEU A 445 0.57 13.55 6.98
CA LEU A 445 1.51 13.37 8.07
C LEU A 445 0.86 13.66 9.43
N ALA A 446 -0.21 14.46 9.46
CA ALA A 446 -0.96 14.76 10.68
C ALA A 446 -1.86 13.57 11.09
N LEU A 447 -2.41 12.82 10.12
CA LEU A 447 -3.33 11.71 10.35
C LEU A 447 -2.64 10.34 10.42
N LEU A 448 -1.53 10.15 9.70
CA LEU A 448 -0.78 8.89 9.63
C LEU A 448 -0.40 8.32 11.02
N PRO A 449 0.11 9.11 11.98
CA PRO A 449 0.47 8.59 13.30
C PRO A 449 -0.73 8.06 14.09
N LEU A 450 -1.94 8.59 13.83
CA LEU A 450 -3.18 8.12 14.44
C LEU A 450 -3.61 6.74 13.90
N CYS A 451 -3.08 6.38 12.74
CA CYS A 451 -3.40 5.12 12.09
C CYS A 451 -2.47 3.99 12.56
N PHE A 452 -1.28 4.25 13.09
CA PHE A 452 -0.24 3.21 13.27
C PHE A 452 -0.70 2.00 14.11
N SER A 453 -1.43 2.22 15.22
CA SER A 453 -1.98 1.12 16.03
C SER A 453 -3.11 0.37 15.33
N ASN A 454 -3.95 1.11 14.61
CA ASN A 454 -5.11 0.55 13.91
C ASN A 454 -4.73 0.00 12.54
N PHE A 455 -3.62 0.38 11.93
CA PHE A 455 -3.16 -0.10 10.63
C PHE A 455 -2.77 -1.56 10.77
N LYS A 456 -2.04 -1.90 11.85
CA LYS A 456 -1.84 -3.28 12.23
C LYS A 456 -3.21 -3.96 12.40
N THR A 457 -4.04 -3.58 13.38
CA THR A 457 -5.30 -4.28 13.66
C THR A 457 -6.33 -4.29 12.51
N VAL A 458 -6.35 -3.30 11.62
CA VAL A 458 -7.22 -3.24 10.44
C VAL A 458 -6.65 -4.10 9.31
N CYS A 459 -5.33 -4.13 9.10
CA CYS A 459 -4.71 -5.13 8.25
C CYS A 459 -4.93 -6.54 8.83
N GLU A 460 -4.76 -6.73 10.13
CA GLU A 460 -5.07 -7.97 10.84
C GLU A 460 -6.52 -8.38 10.58
N ASN A 461 -7.50 -7.51 10.83
CA ASN A 461 -8.92 -7.80 10.62
C ASN A 461 -9.29 -7.97 9.14
N ALA A 462 -8.70 -7.20 8.23
CA ALA A 462 -8.94 -7.32 6.79
C ALA A 462 -8.36 -8.62 6.25
N VAL A 463 -7.20 -9.05 6.75
CA VAL A 463 -6.61 -10.35 6.43
C VAL A 463 -7.46 -11.47 7.07
N CYS A 464 -7.90 -11.33 8.32
CA CYS A 464 -8.73 -12.34 9.00
C CYS A 464 -10.12 -12.53 8.38
N GLN A 465 -10.76 -11.45 7.88
CA GLN A 465 -12.14 -11.50 7.42
C GLN A 465 -12.30 -11.67 5.90
N LYS A 466 -11.25 -11.44 5.09
CA LYS A 466 -11.38 -11.42 3.60
C LYS A 466 -10.18 -11.92 2.80
N ALA A 467 -9.08 -12.37 3.41
CA ALA A 467 -7.98 -12.92 2.62
C ALA A 467 -8.30 -14.34 2.17
N PHE A 468 -8.87 -14.49 0.98
CA PHE A 468 -8.83 -15.77 0.25
C PHE A 468 -7.40 -16.08 -0.22
N THR A 469 -6.58 -15.05 -0.37
CA THR A 469 -5.21 -15.16 -0.86
C THR A 469 -4.31 -14.19 -0.11
N LEU A 470 -3.21 -14.71 0.43
CA LEU A 470 -2.19 -13.94 1.14
C LEU A 470 -0.85 -14.21 0.47
N ASN A 471 -0.27 -13.16 -0.12
CA ASN A 471 1.04 -13.24 -0.74
C ASN A 471 2.07 -12.54 0.15
N LEU A 472 2.97 -13.34 0.70
CA LEU A 472 4.10 -12.92 1.52
C LEU A 472 5.42 -13.39 0.90
N SER A 473 5.51 -13.38 -0.43
CA SER A 473 6.73 -13.76 -1.16
C SER A 473 7.72 -12.59 -1.19
N ARG A 474 9.04 -12.88 -1.20
CA ARG A 474 10.10 -11.86 -1.35
C ARG A 474 10.15 -10.80 -0.25
N PHE A 475 9.86 -11.18 0.99
CA PHE A 475 9.94 -10.30 2.16
C PHE A 475 11.16 -10.57 3.04
N GLU A 476 12.09 -11.42 2.60
CA GLU A 476 13.30 -11.80 3.34
C GLU A 476 12.99 -12.34 4.76
N MET A 477 11.79 -12.90 4.95
CA MET A 477 11.31 -13.30 6.27
C MET A 477 12.06 -14.53 6.78
N SER A 478 12.52 -14.49 8.01
CA SER A 478 13.08 -15.65 8.71
C SER A 478 12.03 -16.50 9.41
N ASP A 479 10.87 -15.93 9.73
CA ASP A 479 9.75 -16.61 10.38
C ASP A 479 8.40 -16.07 9.87
N LEU A 480 7.36 -16.92 9.91
CA LEU A 480 6.00 -16.58 9.53
C LEU A 480 5.28 -15.95 10.74
N PRO A 481 4.78 -14.70 10.63
CA PRO A 481 4.17 -14.02 11.78
C PRO A 481 2.95 -14.77 12.33
N GLU A 482 2.87 -14.89 13.66
CA GLU A 482 1.76 -15.55 14.38
C GLU A 482 0.38 -14.99 14.00
N LEU A 483 0.33 -13.76 13.53
CA LEU A 483 -0.87 -13.14 13.02
C LEU A 483 -1.56 -13.95 11.91
N VAL A 484 -0.80 -14.67 11.08
CA VAL A 484 -1.33 -15.52 10.01
C VAL A 484 -2.24 -16.61 10.59
N SER A 485 -2.04 -17.03 11.84
CA SER A 485 -2.91 -17.99 12.54
C SER A 485 -4.37 -17.54 12.68
N LYS A 486 -4.64 -16.23 12.58
CA LYS A 486 -6.01 -15.68 12.68
C LYS A 486 -6.75 -15.68 11.33
N CYS A 487 -6.10 -16.08 10.25
CA CYS A 487 -6.62 -16.05 8.90
C CYS A 487 -7.31 -17.38 8.55
N GLU A 488 -8.35 -17.75 9.32
CA GLU A 488 -8.96 -19.09 9.26
C GLU A 488 -9.52 -19.42 7.86
N ASN A 489 -10.00 -18.42 7.12
CA ASN A 489 -10.60 -18.58 5.79
C ASN A 489 -9.60 -18.54 4.61
N LEU A 490 -8.29 -18.61 4.89
CA LEU A 490 -7.26 -18.49 3.87
C LEU A 490 -7.25 -19.68 2.91
N LEU A 491 -7.40 -19.43 1.60
CA LEU A 491 -7.35 -20.48 0.56
C LEU A 491 -5.97 -20.58 -0.11
N LYS A 492 -5.25 -19.47 -0.27
CA LYS A 492 -3.96 -19.43 -0.96
C LYS A 492 -2.94 -18.67 -0.12
N LEU A 493 -1.79 -19.28 0.15
CA LEU A 493 -0.69 -18.68 0.89
C LEU A 493 0.60 -18.81 0.08
N PHE A 494 1.15 -17.68 -0.33
CA PHE A 494 2.42 -17.63 -1.05
C PHE A 494 3.53 -17.17 -0.12
N LEU A 495 4.56 -18.00 0.07
CA LEU A 495 5.70 -17.75 0.95
C LEU A 495 7.05 -17.92 0.23
N ASN A 496 7.05 -17.94 -1.10
CA ASN A 496 8.24 -18.21 -1.88
C ASN A 496 9.26 -17.06 -1.84
N HIS A 497 10.55 -17.38 -2.07
CA HIS A 497 11.68 -16.45 -1.97
C HIS A 497 11.75 -15.72 -0.62
N ASN A 498 11.88 -16.47 0.47
CA ASN A 498 12.12 -15.92 1.81
C ASN A 498 13.33 -16.63 2.45
N HIS A 499 13.49 -16.50 3.77
CA HIS A 499 14.55 -17.13 4.55
C HIS A 499 13.99 -18.04 5.64
N LEU A 500 12.80 -18.62 5.41
CA LEU A 500 12.14 -19.49 6.37
C LEU A 500 12.95 -20.76 6.59
N GLN A 501 13.30 -21.04 7.83
CA GLN A 501 14.00 -22.28 8.23
C GLN A 501 13.02 -23.37 8.68
N GLN A 502 11.85 -22.95 9.16
CA GLN A 502 10.77 -23.83 9.61
C GLN A 502 9.42 -23.14 9.38
N LEU A 503 8.35 -23.94 9.33
CA LEU A 503 6.99 -23.42 9.34
C LEU A 503 6.42 -23.58 10.77
N PRO A 504 5.80 -22.54 11.35
CA PRO A 504 5.31 -22.59 12.72
C PRO A 504 4.12 -23.54 12.87
N THR A 505 3.94 -24.08 14.07
CA THR A 505 2.95 -25.11 14.37
C THR A 505 1.50 -24.66 14.14
N PHE A 506 1.22 -23.36 14.26
CA PHE A 506 -0.11 -22.81 14.01
C PHE A 506 -0.56 -22.91 12.54
N ALA A 507 0.34 -23.23 11.59
CA ALA A 507 -0.02 -23.38 10.19
C ALA A 507 -1.10 -24.46 9.97
N ASN A 508 -1.21 -25.43 10.88
CA ASN A 508 -2.27 -26.44 10.87
C ASN A 508 -3.68 -25.87 11.07
N LYS A 509 -3.82 -24.63 11.58
CA LYS A 509 -5.12 -23.96 11.76
C LYS A 509 -5.70 -23.43 10.45
N LEU A 510 -4.91 -23.35 9.37
CA LEU A 510 -5.33 -22.87 8.06
C LEU A 510 -6.07 -23.97 7.28
N ILE A 511 -7.11 -24.54 7.90
CA ILE A 511 -7.79 -25.78 7.45
C ILE A 511 -8.45 -25.67 6.07
N HIS A 512 -8.67 -24.46 5.57
CA HIS A 512 -9.25 -24.18 4.25
C HIS A 512 -8.20 -23.97 3.15
N LEU A 513 -6.91 -24.09 3.47
CA LEU A 513 -5.83 -23.80 2.53
C LEU A 513 -5.77 -24.82 1.39
N GLN A 514 -5.86 -24.31 0.16
CA GLN A 514 -5.80 -25.09 -1.09
C GLN A 514 -4.46 -24.94 -1.81
N VAL A 515 -3.81 -23.78 -1.70
CA VAL A 515 -2.53 -23.49 -2.38
C VAL A 515 -1.50 -23.01 -1.37
N LEU A 516 -0.33 -23.65 -1.36
CA LEU A 516 0.80 -23.27 -0.52
C LEU A 516 2.11 -23.32 -1.32
N THR A 517 2.80 -22.18 -1.43
CA THR A 517 4.14 -22.10 -2.02
C THR A 517 5.16 -21.76 -0.95
N LEU A 518 6.24 -22.55 -0.89
CA LEU A 518 7.36 -22.43 0.04
C LEU A 518 8.70 -22.51 -0.70
N ASP A 519 8.69 -22.41 -2.03
CA ASP A 519 9.90 -22.53 -2.84
C ASP A 519 10.89 -21.39 -2.60
N TYR A 520 12.19 -21.67 -2.79
CA TYR A 520 13.28 -20.73 -2.51
C TYR A 520 13.26 -20.22 -1.07
N ASN A 521 13.29 -21.14 -0.11
CA ASN A 521 13.45 -20.86 1.32
C ASN A 521 14.68 -21.63 1.86
N LYS A 522 14.82 -21.71 3.18
CA LYS A 522 15.92 -22.40 3.87
C LYS A 522 15.39 -23.53 4.75
N LEU A 523 14.28 -24.17 4.35
CA LEU A 523 13.67 -25.25 5.12
C LEU A 523 14.61 -26.47 5.13
N THR A 524 15.10 -26.85 6.31
CA THR A 524 15.98 -28.03 6.49
C THR A 524 15.19 -29.33 6.65
N GLU A 525 13.93 -29.22 7.09
CA GLU A 525 13.01 -30.35 7.27
C GLU A 525 11.68 -30.06 6.60
N PHE A 526 11.00 -31.11 6.12
CA PHE A 526 9.65 -30.96 5.59
C PHE A 526 8.67 -30.66 6.72
N PRO A 527 7.86 -29.59 6.63
CA PRO A 527 6.92 -29.21 7.68
C PRO A 527 5.70 -30.15 7.72
N SER A 528 5.77 -31.18 8.58
CA SER A 528 4.73 -32.21 8.76
C SER A 528 3.36 -31.64 9.16
N VAL A 529 3.32 -30.45 9.76
CA VAL A 529 2.08 -29.73 10.10
C VAL A 529 1.22 -29.43 8.88
N ILE A 530 1.80 -29.28 7.69
CA ILE A 530 1.06 -29.07 6.43
C ILE A 530 0.26 -30.31 6.05
N CYS A 531 0.70 -31.51 6.43
CA CYS A 531 0.01 -32.76 6.10
C CYS A 531 -1.38 -32.86 6.73
N GLN A 532 -1.68 -32.03 7.74
CA GLN A 532 -3.01 -31.91 8.36
C GLN A 532 -4.00 -31.07 7.52
N LEU A 533 -3.51 -30.34 6.51
CA LEU A 533 -4.31 -29.49 5.64
C LEU A 533 -4.94 -30.31 4.51
N THR A 534 -5.93 -31.13 4.82
CA THR A 534 -6.52 -32.11 3.88
C THR A 534 -7.25 -31.50 2.68
N THR A 535 -7.46 -30.18 2.68
CA THR A 535 -8.03 -29.40 1.56
C THR A 535 -6.98 -28.94 0.56
N LEU A 536 -5.69 -29.16 0.83
CA LEU A 536 -4.58 -28.71 0.00
C LEU A 536 -4.58 -29.42 -1.36
N LYS A 537 -4.55 -28.62 -2.43
CA LYS A 537 -4.52 -29.05 -3.84
C LYS A 537 -3.15 -28.84 -4.46
N ILE A 538 -2.47 -27.74 -4.13
CA ILE A 538 -1.18 -27.37 -4.71
C ILE A 538 -0.18 -27.12 -3.58
N LEU A 539 0.93 -27.85 -3.62
CA LEU A 539 2.06 -27.66 -2.71
C LEU A 539 3.37 -27.56 -3.49
N ASN A 540 4.10 -26.47 -3.29
CA ASN A 540 5.47 -26.31 -3.80
C ASN A 540 6.45 -26.07 -2.66
N VAL A 541 7.45 -26.94 -2.52
CA VAL A 541 8.54 -26.85 -1.53
C VAL A 541 9.93 -26.87 -2.20
N SER A 542 9.99 -26.63 -3.51
CA SER A 542 11.21 -26.72 -4.31
C SER A 542 12.31 -25.75 -3.84
N CYS A 543 13.58 -26.00 -4.16
CA CYS A 543 14.70 -25.13 -3.82
C CYS A 543 14.75 -24.81 -2.31
N ASN A 544 14.75 -25.87 -1.50
CA ASN A 544 14.96 -25.86 -0.04
C ASN A 544 16.02 -26.90 0.32
N GLU A 545 16.27 -27.16 1.60
CA GLU A 545 17.25 -28.16 2.07
C GLU A 545 16.55 -29.41 2.66
N ILE A 546 15.40 -29.78 2.07
CA ILE A 546 14.55 -30.88 2.56
C ILE A 546 15.09 -32.25 2.10
N THR A 547 15.65 -32.99 3.05
CA THR A 547 16.27 -34.31 2.82
C THR A 547 15.28 -35.47 2.77
N SER A 548 14.10 -35.33 3.38
CA SER A 548 13.06 -36.37 3.42
C SER A 548 11.65 -35.77 3.45
N VAL A 549 10.70 -36.47 2.82
CA VAL A 549 9.25 -36.17 2.92
C VAL A 549 8.62 -37.18 3.89
N PRO A 550 7.83 -36.72 4.87
CA PRO A 550 7.26 -37.57 5.91
C PRO A 550 6.14 -38.46 5.37
N LYS A 551 5.89 -39.60 6.02
CA LYS A 551 4.79 -40.52 5.66
C LYS A 551 3.41 -39.86 5.73
N GLU A 552 3.27 -38.84 6.57
CA GLU A 552 2.07 -38.05 6.75
C GLU A 552 1.62 -37.35 5.47
N ILE A 553 2.49 -37.19 4.45
CA ILE A 553 2.11 -36.64 3.13
C ILE A 553 0.91 -37.38 2.52
N GLY A 554 0.78 -38.69 2.80
CA GLY A 554 -0.34 -39.50 2.34
C GLY A 554 -1.71 -39.11 2.91
N GLN A 555 -1.77 -38.16 3.85
CA GLN A 555 -3.02 -37.57 4.35
C GLN A 555 -3.60 -36.52 3.38
N LEU A 556 -2.79 -35.97 2.47
CA LEU A 556 -3.19 -34.96 1.50
C LEU A 556 -3.89 -35.60 0.28
N VAL A 557 -5.03 -36.24 0.52
CA VAL A 557 -5.80 -36.99 -0.50
C VAL A 557 -6.36 -36.11 -1.62
N CYS A 558 -6.51 -34.80 -1.38
CA CYS A 558 -6.94 -33.80 -2.36
C CYS A 558 -5.79 -33.18 -3.15
N LEU A 559 -4.53 -33.57 -2.89
CA LEU A 559 -3.37 -32.97 -3.54
C LEU A 559 -3.36 -33.32 -5.02
N GLU A 560 -3.43 -32.31 -5.88
CA GLU A 560 -3.43 -32.41 -7.35
C GLU A 560 -2.03 -32.14 -7.90
N THR A 561 -1.27 -31.25 -7.28
CA THR A 561 0.06 -30.82 -7.74
C THR A 561 1.05 -30.76 -6.58
N PHE A 562 2.16 -31.50 -6.73
CA PHE A 562 3.24 -31.51 -5.75
C PHE A 562 4.60 -31.28 -6.41
N TRP A 563 5.29 -30.21 -5.99
CA TRP A 563 6.62 -29.84 -6.47
C TRP A 563 7.61 -29.86 -5.31
N CYS A 564 8.65 -30.67 -5.46
CA CYS A 564 9.74 -30.85 -4.49
C CYS A 564 11.06 -30.97 -5.27
N ASN A 565 11.31 -30.02 -6.18
CA ASN A 565 12.51 -30.02 -7.01
C ASN A 565 13.71 -29.42 -6.25
N ASN A 566 14.93 -29.88 -6.52
CA ASN A 566 16.15 -29.31 -5.97
C ASN A 566 16.14 -29.18 -4.44
N THR A 567 15.68 -30.21 -3.72
CA THR A 567 15.66 -30.18 -2.24
C THR A 567 16.72 -31.07 -1.59
N GLY A 568 17.37 -31.93 -2.37
CA GLY A 568 18.32 -32.92 -1.87
C GLY A 568 17.66 -34.21 -1.40
N LEU A 569 16.43 -34.49 -1.85
CA LEU A 569 15.65 -35.66 -1.44
C LEU A 569 16.34 -36.98 -1.84
N ALA A 570 16.53 -37.88 -0.88
CA ALA A 570 17.15 -39.19 -1.14
C ALA A 570 16.14 -40.29 -1.56
N GLN A 571 14.90 -40.20 -1.06
CA GLN A 571 13.82 -41.14 -1.37
C GLN A 571 12.45 -40.48 -1.22
N LEU A 572 11.45 -41.01 -1.92
CA LEU A 572 10.04 -40.68 -1.70
C LEU A 572 9.39 -41.69 -0.73
N PRO A 573 8.54 -41.24 0.22
CA PRO A 573 7.83 -42.15 1.12
C PRO A 573 6.83 -43.01 0.36
N THR A 574 6.59 -44.23 0.83
CA THR A 574 5.62 -45.14 0.19
C THR A 574 4.19 -44.57 0.20
N GLU A 575 3.90 -43.72 1.19
CA GLU A 575 2.62 -43.08 1.42
C GLU A 575 2.26 -42.01 0.40
N ILE A 576 3.22 -41.57 -0.45
CA ILE A 576 2.92 -40.68 -1.59
C ILE A 576 1.86 -41.30 -2.51
N GLY A 577 1.80 -42.63 -2.58
CA GLY A 577 0.79 -43.35 -3.35
C GLY A 577 -0.64 -43.22 -2.81
N ASN A 578 -0.85 -42.61 -1.64
CA ASN A 578 -2.18 -42.32 -1.09
C ASN A 578 -2.74 -40.96 -1.56
N CYS A 579 -1.92 -40.12 -2.19
CA CYS A 579 -2.37 -38.87 -2.81
C CYS A 579 -3.07 -39.16 -4.14
N GLU A 580 -4.20 -39.87 -4.13
CA GLU A 580 -4.84 -40.41 -5.33
C GLU A 580 -5.33 -39.34 -6.33
N SER A 581 -5.48 -38.10 -5.87
CA SER A 581 -5.85 -36.96 -6.72
C SER A 581 -4.67 -36.36 -7.50
N LEU A 582 -3.44 -36.84 -7.29
CA LEU A 582 -2.24 -36.21 -7.85
C LEU A 582 -2.20 -36.35 -9.38
N GLU A 583 -2.15 -35.20 -10.05
CA GLU A 583 -2.02 -35.08 -11.52
C GLU A 583 -0.59 -34.72 -11.93
N THR A 584 0.10 -33.94 -11.09
CA THR A 584 1.47 -33.48 -11.35
C THR A 584 2.39 -33.77 -10.17
N LEU A 585 3.49 -34.48 -10.44
CA LEU A 585 4.56 -34.74 -9.49
C LEU A 585 5.90 -34.30 -10.07
N GLY A 586 6.51 -33.30 -9.44
CA GLY A 586 7.85 -32.81 -9.77
C GLY A 586 8.86 -33.07 -8.66
N VAL A 587 9.91 -33.81 -8.96
CA VAL A 587 11.02 -34.13 -8.05
C VAL A 587 12.38 -34.07 -8.76
N ARG A 588 12.52 -33.14 -9.71
CA ARG A 588 13.75 -32.89 -10.47
C ARG A 588 14.91 -32.46 -9.56
N GLY A 589 16.14 -32.82 -9.91
CA GLY A 589 17.37 -32.31 -9.27
C GLY A 589 17.53 -32.78 -7.83
N ASN A 590 17.12 -34.02 -7.55
CA ASN A 590 17.25 -34.64 -6.25
C ASN A 590 18.25 -35.81 -6.31
N LYS A 591 18.33 -36.61 -5.24
CA LYS A 591 19.23 -37.75 -5.12
C LYS A 591 18.47 -39.08 -5.11
N LEU A 592 17.33 -39.14 -5.80
CA LEU A 592 16.48 -40.32 -5.81
C LEU A 592 17.16 -41.48 -6.55
N GLN A 593 17.36 -42.60 -5.86
CA GLN A 593 17.93 -43.81 -6.47
C GLN A 593 16.86 -44.77 -7.01
N GLN A 594 15.66 -44.73 -6.42
CA GLN A 594 14.49 -45.54 -6.80
C GLN A 594 13.19 -44.78 -6.53
N LEU A 595 12.12 -45.18 -7.20
CA LEU A 595 10.75 -44.77 -6.89
C LEU A 595 10.03 -45.86 -6.08
N PRO A 596 9.14 -45.50 -5.14
CA PRO A 596 8.37 -46.49 -4.41
C PRO A 596 7.35 -47.18 -5.31
N ASP A 597 7.16 -48.49 -5.13
CA ASP A 597 6.17 -49.29 -5.88
C ASP A 597 4.73 -48.78 -5.72
N SER A 598 4.44 -48.05 -4.64
CA SER A 598 3.15 -47.43 -4.37
C SER A 598 2.76 -46.36 -5.40
N ILE A 599 3.71 -45.84 -6.20
CA ILE A 599 3.43 -44.86 -7.26
C ILE A 599 2.36 -45.36 -8.24
N ARG A 600 2.21 -46.69 -8.40
CA ARG A 600 1.17 -47.36 -9.20
C ARG A 600 -0.28 -46.96 -8.85
N ARG A 601 -0.50 -46.39 -7.66
CA ARG A 601 -1.80 -45.94 -7.15
C ARG A 601 -2.21 -44.55 -7.65
N LEU A 602 -1.27 -43.75 -8.17
CA LEU A 602 -1.55 -42.38 -8.64
C LEU A 602 -2.25 -42.39 -10.00
N LYS A 603 -3.49 -42.90 -10.05
CA LYS A 603 -4.21 -43.17 -11.31
C LYS A 603 -4.52 -41.92 -12.14
N LYS A 604 -4.54 -40.74 -11.52
CA LYS A 604 -4.75 -39.44 -12.18
C LYS A 604 -3.46 -38.78 -12.67
N LEU A 605 -2.28 -39.34 -12.39
CA LEU A 605 -1.01 -38.71 -12.73
C LEU A 605 -0.87 -38.53 -14.24
N ARG A 606 -0.69 -37.29 -14.68
CA ARG A 606 -0.51 -36.87 -16.07
C ARG A 606 0.94 -36.44 -16.35
N TRP A 607 1.58 -35.82 -15.37
CA TRP A 607 2.93 -35.26 -15.51
C TRP A 607 3.86 -35.74 -14.39
N LEU A 608 4.97 -36.36 -14.78
CA LEU A 608 5.99 -36.86 -13.86
C LEU A 608 7.38 -36.40 -14.30
N THR A 609 8.05 -35.58 -13.48
CA THR A 609 9.42 -35.11 -13.73
C THR A 609 10.38 -35.62 -12.67
N LEU A 610 11.38 -36.36 -13.14
CA LEU A 610 12.42 -37.04 -12.36
C LEU A 610 13.82 -36.71 -12.88
N GLU A 611 13.92 -35.67 -13.70
CA GLU A 611 15.17 -35.21 -14.30
C GLU A 611 16.26 -34.99 -13.25
N SER A 612 17.53 -35.24 -13.60
CA SER A 612 18.68 -34.98 -12.73
C SER A 612 18.54 -35.66 -11.38
N ASN A 613 18.36 -36.98 -11.40
CA ASN A 613 18.33 -37.85 -10.22
C ASN A 613 19.34 -39.00 -10.38
N GLU A 614 19.32 -39.98 -9.48
CA GLU A 614 20.23 -41.12 -9.48
C GLU A 614 19.53 -42.45 -9.84
N LEU A 615 18.39 -42.39 -10.55
CA LEU A 615 17.57 -43.57 -10.83
C LEU A 615 18.31 -44.56 -11.71
N THR A 616 18.38 -45.81 -11.26
CA THR A 616 18.97 -46.93 -12.03
C THR A 616 17.92 -47.76 -12.76
N SER A 617 16.66 -47.70 -12.29
CA SER A 617 15.51 -48.35 -12.92
C SER A 617 14.21 -47.64 -12.53
N VAL A 618 13.12 -47.98 -13.22
CA VAL A 618 11.76 -47.57 -12.85
C VAL A 618 10.98 -48.77 -12.29
N PRO A 619 10.10 -48.59 -11.30
CA PRO A 619 9.35 -49.69 -10.69
C PRO A 619 8.39 -50.32 -11.69
N HIS A 620 8.21 -51.64 -11.60
CA HIS A 620 7.29 -52.37 -12.48
C HIS A 620 5.84 -51.88 -12.37
N GLY A 621 5.47 -51.28 -11.22
CA GLY A 621 4.18 -50.64 -11.00
C GLY A 621 3.92 -49.40 -11.84
N LEU A 622 4.94 -48.76 -12.44
CA LEU A 622 4.78 -47.52 -13.22
C LEU A 622 3.84 -47.69 -14.44
N LYS A 623 3.77 -48.91 -15.00
CA LYS A 623 2.88 -49.28 -16.12
C LYS A 623 1.39 -49.06 -15.84
N GLU A 624 1.02 -48.92 -14.57
CA GLU A 624 -0.34 -48.74 -14.08
C GLU A 624 -0.83 -47.29 -14.19
N LEU A 625 0.05 -46.33 -14.49
CA LEU A 625 -0.24 -44.92 -14.69
C LEU A 625 -0.84 -44.65 -16.08
N LYS A 626 -2.09 -45.07 -16.28
CA LYS A 626 -2.76 -44.99 -17.60
C LYS A 626 -3.06 -43.56 -18.08
N GLN A 627 -3.04 -42.57 -17.18
CA GLN A 627 -3.28 -41.17 -17.53
C GLN A 627 -2.00 -40.38 -17.82
N LEU A 628 -0.82 -40.99 -17.65
CA LEU A 628 0.46 -40.28 -17.81
C LEU A 628 0.66 -39.88 -19.27
N VAL A 629 0.91 -38.59 -19.50
CA VAL A 629 1.16 -38.00 -20.81
C VAL A 629 2.64 -37.68 -20.99
N HIS A 630 3.28 -37.23 -19.90
CA HIS A 630 4.66 -36.76 -19.91
C HIS A 630 5.49 -37.43 -18.81
N LEU A 631 6.59 -38.05 -19.22
CA LEU A 631 7.57 -38.69 -18.34
C LEU A 631 8.97 -38.17 -18.66
N ASN A 632 9.53 -37.39 -17.74
CA ASN A 632 10.91 -36.90 -17.88
C ASN A 632 11.83 -37.62 -16.89
N LEU A 633 12.76 -38.39 -17.46
CA LEU A 633 13.83 -39.14 -16.80
C LEU A 633 15.22 -38.71 -17.31
N LYS A 634 15.33 -37.50 -17.90
CA LYS A 634 16.61 -36.91 -18.36
C LYS A 634 17.66 -36.95 -17.24
N ASN A 635 18.93 -37.12 -17.59
CA ASN A 635 20.05 -37.02 -16.66
C ASN A 635 19.89 -37.94 -15.43
N ASN A 636 19.77 -39.25 -15.68
CA ASN A 636 19.67 -40.29 -14.64
C ASN A 636 20.71 -41.40 -14.90
N ARG A 637 20.62 -42.52 -14.18
CA ARG A 637 21.56 -43.65 -14.29
C ARG A 637 20.90 -44.90 -14.87
N LEU A 638 19.87 -44.74 -15.70
CA LEU A 638 19.14 -45.87 -16.27
C LEU A 638 20.04 -46.66 -17.23
N LEU A 639 20.10 -47.98 -17.05
CA LEU A 639 20.91 -48.88 -17.89
C LEU A 639 20.17 -49.38 -19.13
N ARG A 640 18.83 -49.33 -19.11
CA ARG A 640 17.96 -49.88 -20.17
C ARG A 640 16.71 -49.02 -20.33
N ILE A 641 16.19 -48.98 -21.56
CA ILE A 641 14.87 -48.40 -21.85
C ILE A 641 13.81 -49.31 -21.21
N PRO A 642 12.88 -48.80 -20.38
CA PRO A 642 11.83 -49.60 -19.76
C PRO A 642 10.66 -49.89 -20.72
N SER A 643 10.97 -50.43 -21.91
CA SER A 643 10.02 -50.61 -23.02
C SER A 643 8.75 -51.39 -22.64
N HIS A 644 8.89 -52.48 -21.87
CA HIS A 644 7.74 -53.26 -21.38
C HIS A 644 6.79 -52.47 -20.48
N THR A 645 7.31 -51.50 -19.73
CA THR A 645 6.52 -50.62 -18.85
C THR A 645 5.82 -49.55 -19.69
N LEU A 646 6.58 -48.87 -20.56
CA LEU A 646 6.10 -47.78 -21.41
C LEU A 646 5.03 -48.24 -22.41
N ALA A 647 5.18 -49.44 -22.99
CA ALA A 647 4.23 -50.00 -23.96
C ALA A 647 2.81 -50.21 -23.40
N LYS A 648 2.64 -50.23 -22.07
CA LYS A 648 1.35 -50.38 -21.41
C LYS A 648 0.68 -49.03 -21.08
N MET A 649 1.35 -47.91 -21.31
CA MET A 649 0.88 -46.55 -20.98
C MET A 649 0.33 -45.88 -22.25
N ASN A 650 -0.96 -46.07 -22.51
CA ASN A 650 -1.61 -45.71 -23.77
C ASN A 650 -1.78 -44.20 -24.01
N LYS A 651 -1.74 -43.37 -22.96
CA LYS A 651 -1.79 -41.90 -23.09
C LYS A 651 -0.41 -41.23 -23.11
N LEU A 652 0.67 -42.00 -22.99
CA LEU A 652 2.03 -41.47 -22.88
C LEU A 652 2.50 -40.95 -24.23
N GLN A 653 2.79 -39.66 -24.32
CA GLN A 653 3.17 -38.99 -25.56
C GLN A 653 4.63 -38.52 -25.56
N TYR A 654 5.12 -38.03 -24.43
CA TYR A 654 6.44 -37.43 -24.32
C TYR A 654 7.28 -38.18 -23.29
N VAL A 655 8.41 -38.73 -23.73
CA VAL A 655 9.34 -39.48 -22.88
C VAL A 655 10.75 -38.97 -23.10
N PHE A 656 11.35 -38.44 -22.04
CA PHE A 656 12.74 -37.96 -22.05
C PHE A 656 13.61 -38.94 -21.26
N LEU A 657 14.56 -39.56 -21.95
CA LEU A 657 15.54 -40.51 -21.42
C LEU A 657 16.97 -40.09 -21.82
N ASN A 658 17.15 -38.88 -22.31
CA ASN A 658 18.46 -38.37 -22.68
C ASN A 658 19.38 -38.27 -21.47
N ASP A 659 20.68 -38.31 -21.72
CA ASP A 659 21.74 -38.22 -20.71
C ASP A 659 21.60 -39.31 -19.63
N ASN A 660 21.35 -40.55 -20.05
CA ASN A 660 21.33 -41.72 -19.18
C ASN A 660 22.52 -42.65 -19.47
N ARG A 661 22.55 -43.82 -18.84
CA ARG A 661 23.60 -44.84 -19.02
C ARG A 661 23.10 -46.03 -19.83
N ILE A 662 22.23 -45.80 -20.80
CA ILE A 662 21.64 -46.88 -21.58
C ILE A 662 22.70 -47.42 -22.55
N GLU A 663 23.03 -48.70 -22.41
CA GLU A 663 24.10 -49.33 -23.20
C GLU A 663 23.60 -50.03 -24.46
N GLN A 664 22.33 -50.45 -24.47
CA GLN A 664 21.74 -51.23 -25.55
C GLN A 664 20.31 -50.78 -25.85
N ILE A 665 20.00 -50.77 -27.15
CA ILE A 665 18.64 -50.55 -27.64
C ILE A 665 17.77 -51.80 -27.42
N CYS A 666 16.46 -51.62 -27.25
CA CYS A 666 15.50 -52.72 -27.22
C CYS A 666 15.31 -53.35 -28.61
N SER A 667 14.73 -54.55 -28.66
CA SER A 667 14.38 -55.20 -29.93
C SER A 667 13.38 -54.37 -30.75
N THR A 668 13.39 -54.50 -32.08
CA THR A 668 12.47 -53.79 -32.99
C THR A 668 11.01 -54.00 -32.62
N GLN A 669 10.62 -55.21 -32.18
CA GLN A 669 9.26 -55.50 -31.72
C GLN A 669 8.88 -54.68 -30.47
N GLN A 670 9.82 -54.49 -29.54
CA GLN A 670 9.60 -53.67 -28.34
C GLN A 670 9.51 -52.17 -28.70
N LEU A 671 10.33 -51.68 -29.62
CA LEU A 671 10.24 -50.30 -30.13
C LEU A 671 8.91 -50.05 -30.82
N GLN A 672 8.47 -50.95 -31.71
CA GLN A 672 7.16 -50.87 -32.36
C GLN A 672 5.99 -50.90 -31.37
N SER A 673 6.17 -51.51 -30.19
CA SER A 673 5.16 -51.51 -29.14
C SER A 673 4.95 -50.13 -28.48
N LEU A 674 5.89 -49.19 -28.66
CA LEU A 674 5.82 -47.81 -28.16
C LEU A 674 5.04 -46.86 -29.09
N LYS A 675 4.05 -47.38 -29.81
CA LYS A 675 3.27 -46.68 -30.84
C LYS A 675 2.52 -45.41 -30.40
N PHE A 676 2.36 -45.19 -29.09
CA PHE A 676 1.64 -44.03 -28.55
C PHE A 676 2.57 -42.82 -28.30
N ILE A 677 3.88 -43.05 -28.27
CA ILE A 677 4.87 -42.03 -27.98
C ILE A 677 5.10 -41.17 -29.22
N ARG A 678 4.83 -39.87 -29.10
CA ARG A 678 5.10 -38.86 -30.12
C ARG A 678 6.57 -38.45 -30.14
N MET A 679 7.19 -38.38 -28.96
CA MET A 679 8.59 -38.04 -28.81
C MET A 679 9.26 -38.92 -27.76
N LEU A 680 10.27 -39.66 -28.19
CA LEU A 680 11.18 -40.40 -27.33
C LEU A 680 12.59 -39.82 -27.47
N ASN A 681 13.04 -39.03 -26.49
CA ASN A 681 14.38 -38.49 -26.50
C ASN A 681 15.37 -39.44 -25.82
N LEU A 682 16.36 -39.92 -26.58
CA LEU A 682 17.40 -40.85 -26.15
C LEU A 682 18.81 -40.28 -26.29
N CYS A 683 18.97 -39.00 -26.66
CA CYS A 683 20.28 -38.38 -26.90
C CYS A 683 21.21 -38.51 -25.67
N GLY A 684 22.53 -38.48 -25.89
CA GLY A 684 23.50 -38.53 -24.78
C GLY A 684 23.58 -39.87 -24.04
N ASN A 685 23.05 -40.96 -24.61
CA ASN A 685 23.23 -42.32 -24.07
C ASN A 685 24.39 -43.06 -24.77
N PRO A 686 25.15 -43.93 -24.07
CA PRO A 686 26.29 -44.67 -24.63
C PRO A 686 26.02 -45.39 -25.95
N PHE A 687 24.85 -45.99 -26.14
CA PHE A 687 24.54 -46.70 -27.39
C PHE A 687 24.44 -45.78 -28.62
N CYS A 688 24.24 -44.47 -28.44
CA CYS A 688 24.09 -43.52 -29.55
C CYS A 688 25.38 -43.35 -30.37
N GLU A 689 26.53 -43.74 -29.82
CA GLU A 689 27.82 -43.75 -30.53
C GLU A 689 27.98 -44.95 -31.47
N LEU A 690 27.16 -45.99 -31.30
CA LEU A 690 27.24 -47.22 -32.10
C LEU A 690 26.59 -47.03 -33.48
N ALA A 691 27.39 -47.04 -34.55
CA ALA A 691 26.94 -46.84 -35.92
C ALA A 691 25.82 -47.81 -36.36
N ALA A 692 25.87 -49.07 -35.90
CA ALA A 692 24.85 -50.07 -36.19
C ALA A 692 23.46 -49.71 -35.61
N VAL A 693 23.44 -49.04 -34.45
CA VAL A 693 22.19 -48.65 -33.77
C VAL A 693 21.58 -47.41 -34.41
N ARG A 694 22.41 -46.47 -34.89
CA ARG A 694 21.94 -45.30 -35.66
C ARG A 694 21.13 -45.70 -36.89
N GLY A 695 21.57 -46.74 -37.61
CA GLY A 695 20.83 -47.28 -38.75
C GLY A 695 19.43 -47.78 -38.36
N GLN A 696 19.30 -48.46 -37.23
CA GLN A 696 18.02 -48.95 -36.71
C GLN A 696 17.08 -47.83 -36.25
N LEU A 697 17.63 -46.73 -35.73
CA LEU A 697 16.86 -45.60 -35.23
C LEU A 697 16.38 -44.64 -36.32
N LYS A 698 17.09 -44.56 -37.45
CA LYS A 698 16.68 -43.75 -38.61
C LYS A 698 15.31 -44.12 -39.16
N GLU A 699 14.86 -45.36 -38.94
CA GLU A 699 13.55 -45.83 -39.38
C GLU A 699 12.38 -45.30 -38.51
N HIS A 700 12.67 -44.62 -37.40
CA HIS A 700 11.68 -44.16 -36.43
C HIS A 700 11.70 -42.63 -36.26
N GLU A 701 10.77 -41.93 -36.89
CA GLU A 701 10.67 -40.45 -36.86
C GLU A 701 10.44 -39.86 -35.45
N ASN A 702 9.77 -40.61 -34.57
CA ASN A 702 9.40 -40.15 -33.22
C ASN A 702 10.54 -40.29 -32.20
N ILE A 703 11.71 -40.81 -32.59
CA ILE A 703 12.85 -41.06 -31.70
C ILE A 703 13.96 -40.06 -32.00
N LEU A 704 14.30 -39.24 -31.00
CA LEU A 704 15.44 -38.33 -31.04
C LEU A 704 16.66 -39.05 -30.45
N TYR A 705 17.74 -39.18 -31.23
CA TYR A 705 18.95 -39.91 -30.82
C TYR A 705 20.27 -39.20 -31.19
N GLU A 706 20.21 -38.07 -31.91
CA GLU A 706 21.36 -37.21 -32.27
C GLU A 706 21.23 -35.85 -31.55
N LEU A 707 22.35 -35.26 -31.13
CA LEU A 707 22.38 -33.90 -30.54
C LEU A 707 21.84 -32.88 -31.54
N ILE A 708 21.00 -31.95 -31.06
CA ILE A 708 20.30 -30.96 -31.88
C ILE A 708 21.30 -30.06 -32.65
N GLU A 709 22.49 -29.80 -32.07
CA GLU A 709 23.58 -29.06 -32.72
C GLU A 709 24.10 -29.71 -34.01
N GLN A 710 24.09 -31.05 -34.11
CA GLN A 710 24.56 -31.74 -35.33
C GLN A 710 23.55 -31.66 -36.48
N LYS A 711 22.25 -31.48 -36.18
CA LYS A 711 21.23 -31.19 -37.21
C LYS A 711 21.29 -29.74 -37.68
N ALA A 712 21.64 -28.79 -36.81
CA ALA A 712 21.85 -27.40 -37.21
C ALA A 712 23.10 -27.23 -38.09
N ALA A 713 24.22 -27.88 -37.74
CA ALA A 713 25.46 -27.83 -38.52
C ALA A 713 25.34 -28.45 -39.93
N ALA A 714 24.44 -29.42 -40.12
CA ALA A 714 24.17 -30.00 -41.45
C ALA A 714 23.33 -29.08 -42.36
N VAL A 715 22.66 -28.06 -41.80
CA VAL A 715 21.83 -27.08 -42.52
C VAL A 715 22.60 -25.78 -42.79
N ILE A 716 23.57 -25.44 -41.93
CA ILE A 716 24.44 -24.26 -42.08
C ILE A 716 25.69 -24.65 -42.92
N GLY A 717 25.46 -25.20 -44.10
CA GLY A 717 26.48 -25.44 -45.12
C GLY A 717 26.61 -24.31 -46.14
N ASP A 718 25.73 -23.31 -46.06
CA ASP A 718 25.71 -22.14 -46.94
C ASP A 718 25.41 -20.92 -46.06
N LEU A 719 26.45 -20.15 -45.72
CA LEU A 719 26.49 -18.70 -45.46
C LEU A 719 27.72 -18.40 -44.59
N ASP A 720 28.82 -18.08 -45.27
CA ASP A 720 30.00 -17.44 -44.70
C ASP A 720 29.70 -16.03 -44.18
N ASP A 721 30.56 -15.58 -43.27
CA ASP A 721 30.71 -14.25 -42.67
C ASP A 721 29.72 -13.86 -41.57
N PHE A 722 30.10 -14.05 -40.30
CA PHE A 722 30.35 -12.95 -39.34
C PHE A 722 30.99 -13.48 -38.04
N GLU A 723 31.88 -12.66 -37.48
CA GLU A 723 32.86 -12.94 -36.43
C GLU A 723 32.27 -13.37 -35.08
N VAL A 724 33.03 -14.24 -34.41
CA VAL A 724 32.84 -14.79 -33.07
C VAL A 724 33.22 -13.76 -32.01
N ASP A 725 32.32 -13.49 -31.05
CA ASP A 725 32.67 -13.04 -29.72
C ASP A 725 32.04 -14.01 -28.71
N ASP A 726 32.89 -14.56 -27.84
CA ASP A 726 32.60 -15.58 -26.84
C ASP A 726 31.69 -15.06 -25.70
N GLU A 727 30.50 -15.64 -25.52
CA GLU A 727 29.82 -15.77 -24.22
C GLU A 727 29.08 -17.13 -24.16
N ASP A 728 29.66 -18.07 -23.39
CA ASP A 728 29.14 -19.41 -23.12
C ASP A 728 27.92 -19.41 -22.17
N GLU A 729 27.08 -20.45 -22.34
CA GLU A 729 25.94 -20.89 -21.52
C GLU A 729 24.56 -20.25 -21.75
N LEU A 730 24.12 -20.21 -23.01
CA LEU A 730 22.71 -20.11 -23.39
C LEU A 730 22.33 -21.20 -24.40
N SER A 731 22.02 -22.43 -23.95
CA SER A 731 21.09 -23.33 -24.66
C SER A 731 20.75 -24.57 -23.84
N ASP A 732 19.46 -24.73 -23.51
CA ASP A 732 18.81 -26.04 -23.30
C ASP A 732 17.30 -25.92 -22.98
N TRP A 733 16.77 -24.70 -22.84
CA TRP A 733 15.36 -24.42 -22.52
C TRP A 733 14.44 -24.19 -23.73
N GLU A 734 14.97 -23.97 -24.94
CA GLU A 734 14.12 -23.67 -26.12
C GLU A 734 13.38 -24.90 -26.67
N ASN A 735 13.84 -26.13 -26.38
CA ASN A 735 13.24 -27.34 -26.95
C ASN A 735 11.99 -27.87 -26.24
N SER A 736 11.52 -27.20 -25.18
CA SER A 736 10.24 -27.52 -24.53
C SER A 736 9.10 -26.57 -24.91
N ILE A 737 9.38 -25.51 -25.69
CA ILE A 737 8.40 -24.44 -25.97
C ILE A 737 7.77 -24.54 -27.37
N GLU A 738 8.31 -25.35 -28.30
CA GLU A 738 7.73 -25.51 -29.64
C GLU A 738 6.73 -26.68 -29.82
N THR A 739 6.22 -27.30 -28.73
CA THR A 739 5.21 -28.38 -28.85
C THR A 739 3.83 -28.03 -28.31
N SER A 740 3.55 -26.76 -28.02
CA SER A 740 2.24 -26.31 -27.50
C SER A 740 1.25 -25.78 -28.54
N ASP A 741 1.58 -25.75 -29.83
CA ASP A 741 0.61 -25.39 -30.86
C ASP A 741 0.00 -26.64 -31.50
N LEU A 742 -1.15 -27.08 -30.98
CA LEU A 742 -2.11 -27.92 -31.72
C LEU A 742 -3.54 -27.72 -31.15
N ASP A 743 -4.16 -26.70 -31.72
CA ASP A 743 -5.56 -26.56 -32.16
C ASP A 743 -6.72 -26.92 -31.20
N SER A 744 -7.47 -25.88 -30.85
CA SER A 744 -8.70 -25.88 -30.07
C SER A 744 -9.88 -25.58 -31.00
N THR A 745 -10.66 -26.58 -31.39
CA THR A 745 -12.00 -26.39 -31.95
C THR A 745 -12.91 -27.54 -31.51
N ASP A 746 -13.75 -27.28 -30.51
CA ASP A 746 -15.19 -27.45 -30.66
C ASP A 746 -15.95 -26.85 -29.48
N ASP A 747 -16.78 -25.86 -29.81
CA ASP A 747 -17.77 -25.21 -28.96
C ASP A 747 -18.84 -26.21 -28.50
N SER A 748 -19.21 -26.17 -27.21
CA SER A 748 -20.62 -25.93 -26.84
C SER A 748 -20.87 -25.89 -25.33
N SER A 749 -21.68 -24.88 -24.97
CA SER A 749 -22.56 -24.76 -23.80
C SER A 749 -22.01 -24.11 -22.51
N LEU A 750 -22.39 -22.83 -22.40
CA LEU A 750 -22.72 -22.02 -21.24
C LEU A 750 -22.67 -22.63 -19.82
N GLU A 751 -22.14 -21.77 -18.93
CA GLU A 751 -22.39 -21.58 -17.49
C GLU A 751 -21.37 -22.14 -16.48
N ASN A 752 -20.54 -21.20 -16.00
CA ASN A 752 -19.86 -21.18 -14.69
C ASN A 752 -18.64 -22.08 -14.48
N ASP A 753 -17.56 -21.84 -15.22
CA ASP A 753 -16.29 -22.52 -14.95
C ASP A 753 -15.21 -21.61 -14.35
N LEU A 754 -14.81 -22.03 -13.14
CA LEU A 754 -13.61 -21.69 -12.39
C LEU A 754 -12.30 -22.16 -13.10
N GLU A 755 -12.30 -22.30 -14.42
CA GLU A 755 -11.19 -22.85 -15.20
C GLU A 755 -10.11 -21.83 -15.60
N ASP A 756 -10.29 -20.54 -15.36
CA ASP A 756 -9.26 -19.53 -15.68
C ASP A 756 -8.06 -19.49 -14.70
N ILE A 757 -7.99 -20.41 -13.72
CA ILE A 757 -6.81 -20.59 -12.85
C ILE A 757 -5.95 -21.78 -13.30
N SER A 758 -6.48 -22.74 -14.06
CA SER A 758 -5.69 -23.85 -14.62
C SER A 758 -4.92 -23.44 -15.87
N ILE A 759 -5.33 -22.35 -16.53
CA ILE A 759 -4.65 -21.74 -17.70
C ILE A 759 -3.48 -20.82 -17.28
N LEU A 760 -3.33 -20.47 -16.01
CA LEU A 760 -2.23 -19.63 -15.49
C LEU A 760 -1.01 -20.44 -14.98
N ILE A 761 -1.02 -21.76 -15.14
CA ILE A 761 0.09 -22.64 -14.74
C ILE A 761 1.25 -22.70 -15.76
N PRO A 762 1.04 -22.46 -17.08
CA PRO A 762 2.15 -22.29 -18.03
C PRO A 762 2.83 -20.91 -17.99
N GLU A 763 2.22 -19.85 -17.46
CA GLU A 763 2.85 -18.52 -17.40
C GLU A 763 3.77 -18.31 -16.19
N LEU A 764 3.68 -19.16 -15.16
CA LEU A 764 4.60 -19.14 -14.02
C LEU A 764 5.94 -19.84 -14.30
N SER A 765 6.06 -20.63 -15.39
CA SER A 765 7.38 -21.11 -15.83
C SER A 765 8.16 -20.07 -16.64
N ARG A 766 7.52 -18.96 -17.07
CA ARG A 766 8.16 -17.84 -17.78
C ARG A 766 8.95 -16.90 -16.87
N TYR A 767 8.80 -17.00 -15.55
CA TYR A 767 9.40 -16.06 -14.59
C TYR A 767 10.56 -16.63 -13.76
N ILE A 768 11.06 -17.83 -14.06
CA ILE A 768 12.15 -18.49 -13.30
C ILE A 768 13.49 -18.58 -14.05
N THR A 769 13.59 -18.15 -15.31
CA THR A 769 14.86 -18.14 -16.06
C THR A 769 15.09 -16.79 -16.69
N ASN A 770 15.64 -15.87 -15.89
CA ASN A 770 16.50 -14.76 -16.31
C ASN A 770 16.80 -13.93 -15.06
N PHE A 771 17.99 -14.08 -14.50
CA PHE A 771 18.85 -13.02 -13.94
C PHE A 771 20.02 -13.73 -13.24
N SER A 772 21.17 -13.70 -13.93
CA SER A 772 22.57 -13.90 -13.47
C SER A 772 22.82 -14.63 -12.16
#